data_AF-A0A2V9GF44-F1
#
_entry.id   AF-A0A2V9GF44-F1
#
_cell.length_a   1.000
_cell.length_b   1.000
_cell.length_c   1.000
_cell.angle_alpha   90.00
_cell.angle_beta   90.00
_cell.angle_gamma   90.00
#
_symmetry.space_group_name_H-M   'P 1'
#
loop_
_entity.id
_entity.type
_entity.pdbx_description
1 polymer ?
#
loop_
_entity_poly.entity_id
_entity_poly.type
_entity_poly.pdbx_seq_one_letter_code
_entity_poly.pdbx_strand_id
1 'polypeptide(L)'
;MNAASKRLRHCPGIMLRWFLALLLVYPATPLLSDEQTAVTSTRDATANQAAPASNNGAATTVSTHTAQNANQRSLVRFDLSTTGLNSNTALKTSTLNLVPTVPLFLSRSQEVHRITGTSDWTEAGVTWNTRDGTLAWATPGGDFDPTATDTQLSGTTVGTAISFNVLSDSTSPNIPQGWINGTIPNYGLLVKDQLEDGATWSFTRAITVTVGANAPFNGYNGYSLQVTGFNTAALVAAGKMRSDCNDLRIADLRIARFAANTWTPLDRQVINCNTASTTIWFKLQADIAANGTDASYSMFYGNANAPAPPANLNNVYLGYDNFDADTLNQPPAGWTVQGGGPWNVVADVGTNRILRESNAAGANRNIIHSASVTNERDVWVQADVRMTSAAGRESTGGPVGRVGGTTAANMTAYRSCLQFITVGALPNQRVSQLASWNAGAFNSLQEPLYPWVDSTFYTVGGAFFGSPATLRTFVNGILQAPSIVGNNNVTTAGSVGLFVYDGNPVNYDFDNFLARRYTEPEPVTAVAAESANALSPLYGSRENAVANRPTLNLRYLRDVTLSPPTLGISEITLNWTFPIGSTNANYDGVLFAKRAGGIAPTFAPADGTVYTTGAQPVAGQFVAANTGAFATVSAFDENGDNSIVLPGTPYTYKAYTHDATAIAGAASSAAPHYSFGNTSTQTNATVTGGGANKNWSYKTGATTLAAPALDPGNIIVTGGNDNTVHAMSVTNGQRNYQPGGTFGVTGGTIQTRPPLIAASDTSHPSCKNVCAVTYVAAGDGTVYAFRADTGALLWQTIVLTTGAGSGFLAAPAVQVKSFSGVGYINAFDLIIVATRNVGPGSTTNNRVFGLNGNTGATVWTFNPGNMDIVNATPYIDYVNNMAWVASRSIGGMAQPSLWKINTNTGNLSGSFNLNDIDQAPTQNFDGRVIYVTTNGGVLYAVRTDINNCAQSSAALGVTPQGFPIPIETAALNDDLFFSTSTGVSKVHVLYPLAVCGPVTFTVSPGGWVNPAVANPSALIFTSPPQAEFMYVASSDGHLYKINPTTGANAANRLINAGATIGDPSF
;
A
#
# COMPACT_ATOMS: atom_id res chain seq x y z
N MET A 1 13.06 -64.94 -10.04
CA MET A 1 13.78 -65.34 -8.82
C MET A 1 15.13 -65.90 -9.26
N ASN A 2 16.23 -65.20 -8.93
CA ASN A 2 17.61 -65.28 -9.49
C ASN A 2 17.66 -65.19 -11.04
N ALA A 3 18.41 -64.33 -11.73
CA ALA A 3 19.42 -63.34 -11.39
C ALA A 3 19.58 -62.36 -12.60
N ALA A 4 20.17 -61.20 -12.34
CA ALA A 4 20.93 -60.31 -13.24
C ALA A 4 20.22 -59.61 -14.44
N SER A 5 20.24 -58.27 -14.46
CA SER A 5 21.15 -57.49 -15.32
C SER A 5 20.92 -55.97 -15.24
N LYS A 6 22.01 -55.22 -15.03
CA LYS A 6 22.20 -53.82 -15.42
C LYS A 6 22.44 -53.77 -16.93
N ARG A 7 21.90 -52.77 -17.65
CA ARG A 7 22.69 -51.85 -18.49
C ARG A 7 21.86 -50.76 -19.20
N LEU A 8 22.43 -49.55 -19.10
CA LEU A 8 22.55 -48.47 -20.10
C LEU A 8 21.39 -47.46 -20.34
N ARG A 9 21.75 -46.22 -19.96
CA ARG A 9 21.21 -44.90 -20.30
C ARG A 9 21.18 -44.66 -21.82
N HIS A 10 20.31 -43.74 -22.28
CA HIS A 10 20.64 -42.52 -23.06
C HIS A 10 19.39 -41.59 -23.15
N CYS A 11 19.54 -40.33 -22.70
CA CYS A 11 18.66 -39.17 -22.96
C CYS A 11 19.08 -38.48 -24.30
N PRO A 12 18.56 -37.30 -24.75
CA PRO A 12 17.30 -36.56 -24.51
C PRO A 12 16.65 -35.99 -25.83
N GLY A 13 15.50 -35.28 -25.73
CA GLY A 13 15.10 -34.31 -26.77
C GLY A 13 13.66 -33.77 -26.75
N ILE A 14 13.44 -32.68 -25.99
CA ILE A 14 12.61 -31.48 -26.33
C ILE A 14 11.09 -31.69 -26.52
N MET A 15 10.25 -31.26 -25.55
CA MET A 15 9.51 -29.96 -25.53
C MET A 15 8.54 -29.80 -26.73
N LEU A 16 7.29 -29.38 -26.63
CA LEU A 16 6.45 -28.66 -25.66
C LEU A 16 5.11 -28.47 -26.42
N ARG A 17 3.94 -28.53 -25.77
CA ARG A 17 2.83 -27.54 -25.89
C ARG A 17 1.40 -28.07 -25.55
N TRP A 18 0.90 -27.58 -24.39
CA TRP A 18 -0.46 -27.10 -24.03
C TRP A 18 -1.66 -28.08 -23.97
N PHE A 19 -2.18 -28.45 -22.77
CA PHE A 19 -3.14 -27.79 -21.83
C PHE A 19 -4.63 -28.18 -22.07
N LEU A 20 -5.23 -29.01 -21.18
CA LEU A 20 -6.32 -28.70 -20.19
C LEU A 20 -7.76 -28.89 -20.77
N ALA A 21 -8.79 -29.41 -20.10
CA ALA A 21 -9.21 -29.33 -18.70
C ALA A 21 -10.35 -30.34 -18.32
N LEU A 22 -10.73 -30.32 -17.02
CA LEU A 22 -11.81 -31.01 -16.26
C LEU A 22 -11.44 -32.40 -15.68
N LEU A 23 -11.63 -32.75 -14.39
CA LEU A 23 -12.41 -32.15 -13.30
C LEU A 23 -11.97 -32.81 -11.96
N LEU A 24 -11.63 -32.02 -10.93
CA LEU A 24 -11.73 -32.42 -9.51
C LEU A 24 -11.89 -31.14 -8.70
N VAL A 25 -13.15 -30.73 -8.55
CA VAL A 25 -13.56 -29.58 -7.74
C VAL A 25 -13.63 -30.05 -6.29
N TYR A 26 -12.58 -29.76 -5.52
CA TYR A 26 -12.76 -29.45 -4.10
C TYR A 26 -13.05 -27.95 -4.00
N PRO A 27 -14.04 -27.49 -3.22
CA PRO A 27 -14.07 -26.09 -2.85
C PRO A 27 -12.84 -25.85 -1.97
N ALA A 28 -11.84 -25.15 -2.52
CA ALA A 28 -10.82 -24.53 -1.71
C ALA A 28 -11.52 -23.51 -0.82
N THR A 29 -11.71 -23.86 0.45
CA THR A 29 -12.04 -22.87 1.49
C THR A 29 -10.93 -21.82 1.49
N PRO A 30 -11.24 -20.52 1.53
CA PRO A 30 -10.19 -19.52 1.71
C PRO A 30 -9.55 -19.76 3.09
N LEU A 31 -8.27 -20.12 3.10
CA LEU A 31 -7.43 -20.05 4.29
C LEU A 31 -7.31 -18.57 4.65
N LEU A 32 -8.20 -18.09 5.53
CA LEU A 32 -8.10 -16.74 6.05
C LEU A 32 -7.03 -16.69 7.13
N SER A 33 -6.13 -15.75 6.91
CA SER A 33 -4.85 -15.67 7.54
C SER A 33 -4.87 -14.69 8.72
N ASP A 34 -5.54 -15.05 9.83
CA ASP A 34 -5.62 -14.40 11.17
C ASP A 34 -6.78 -15.08 11.93
N GLU A 35 -6.81 -15.07 13.27
CA GLU A 35 -7.97 -15.64 13.98
C GLU A 35 -9.15 -14.67 13.97
N GLN A 36 -10.33 -15.19 13.65
CA GLN A 36 -11.58 -14.45 13.64
C GLN A 36 -12.55 -15.07 14.64
N THR A 37 -13.12 -14.24 15.51
CA THR A 37 -14.18 -14.64 16.43
C THR A 37 -15.39 -13.75 16.22
N ALA A 38 -16.57 -14.36 16.12
CA ALA A 38 -17.85 -13.66 16.04
C ALA A 38 -18.57 -13.74 17.39
N VAL A 39 -18.99 -12.60 17.93
CA VAL A 39 -19.72 -12.49 19.19
C VAL A 39 -21.13 -12.00 18.92
N THR A 40 -22.14 -12.69 19.41
CA THR A 40 -23.54 -12.22 19.31
C THR A 40 -23.85 -11.19 20.39
N SER A 41 -24.80 -10.28 20.12
CA SER A 41 -25.26 -9.31 21.12
C SER A 41 -25.79 -10.01 22.38
N THR A 42 -25.41 -9.51 23.55
CA THR A 42 -25.93 -9.94 24.87
C THR A 42 -27.10 -9.11 25.35
N ARG A 43 -27.22 -7.87 24.86
CA ARG A 43 -28.35 -6.97 25.07
C ARG A 43 -28.60 -6.21 23.79
N ASP A 44 -29.86 -6.00 23.45
CA ASP A 44 -30.24 -5.02 22.45
C ASP A 44 -31.63 -4.43 22.68
N ALA A 45 -31.81 -3.18 22.25
CA ALA A 45 -33.06 -2.46 22.46
C ALA A 45 -33.23 -1.33 21.44
N THR A 46 -34.45 -0.83 21.31
CA THR A 46 -34.74 0.37 20.52
C THR A 46 -35.26 1.49 21.42
N ALA A 47 -34.55 2.61 21.47
CA ALA A 47 -35.04 3.85 22.09
C ALA A 47 -35.94 4.59 21.09
N ASN A 48 -37.13 5.03 21.53
CA ASN A 48 -38.14 5.62 20.65
C ASN A 48 -38.59 7.00 21.15
N GLN A 49 -38.30 8.05 20.39
CA GLN A 49 -38.61 9.44 20.75
C GLN A 49 -40.11 9.73 20.79
N ALA A 50 -40.91 9.09 19.94
CA ALA A 50 -42.36 9.26 19.92
C ALA A 50 -43.05 8.62 21.14
N ALA A 51 -42.37 7.67 21.79
CA ALA A 51 -42.81 7.00 23.01
C ALA A 51 -41.69 7.05 24.06
N PRO A 52 -41.35 8.24 24.59
CA PRO A 52 -40.05 8.47 25.19
C PRO A 52 -39.83 7.78 26.56
N ALA A 53 -40.92 7.31 27.18
CA ALA A 53 -40.91 6.53 28.42
C ALA A 53 -41.13 5.02 28.19
N SER A 54 -41.30 4.57 26.95
CA SER A 54 -41.54 3.16 26.63
C SER A 54 -40.24 2.40 26.46
N ASN A 55 -40.17 1.21 27.06
CA ASN A 55 -39.09 0.26 26.86
C ASN A 55 -39.41 -0.70 25.72
N ASN A 56 -38.45 -0.92 24.81
CA ASN A 56 -38.58 -1.87 23.69
C ASN A 56 -37.50 -2.96 23.74
N GLY A 57 -37.04 -3.34 24.93
CA GLY A 57 -35.97 -4.32 25.11
C GLY A 57 -36.38 -5.77 24.87
N ALA A 58 -37.68 -6.07 24.80
CA ALA A 58 -38.19 -7.41 24.51
C ALA A 58 -38.59 -7.60 23.04
N ALA A 59 -38.31 -6.62 22.17
CA ALA A 59 -38.68 -6.69 20.77
C ALA A 59 -37.81 -7.69 20.01
N THR A 60 -38.40 -8.50 19.13
CA THR A 60 -37.65 -9.47 18.31
C THR A 60 -36.81 -8.83 17.20
N THR A 61 -36.84 -7.51 17.07
CA THR A 61 -36.03 -6.73 16.14
C THR A 61 -35.60 -5.41 16.77
N VAL A 62 -34.41 -4.93 16.42
CA VAL A 62 -34.01 -3.54 16.69
C VAL A 62 -34.20 -2.67 15.47
N SER A 63 -34.48 -1.38 15.70
CA SER A 63 -34.82 -0.46 14.62
C SER A 63 -34.09 0.88 14.66
N THR A 64 -33.81 1.43 13.49
CA THR A 64 -33.45 2.84 13.32
C THR A 64 -34.57 3.54 12.57
N HIS A 65 -35.02 4.70 13.01
CA HIS A 65 -36.08 5.45 12.35
C HIS A 65 -35.79 6.94 12.43
N THR A 66 -36.20 7.69 11.42
CA THR A 66 -36.16 9.15 11.43
C THR A 66 -37.50 9.71 11.00
N ALA A 67 -38.03 10.59 11.83
CA ALA A 67 -39.21 11.41 11.62
C ALA A 67 -39.18 12.55 12.65
N GLN A 68 -39.79 13.69 12.32
CA GLN A 68 -39.80 14.86 13.19
C GLN A 68 -40.32 14.50 14.60
N ASN A 69 -39.47 14.64 15.62
CA ASN A 69 -39.75 14.29 17.02
C ASN A 69 -40.12 12.82 17.26
N ALA A 70 -39.75 11.91 16.35
CA ALA A 70 -40.13 10.50 16.40
C ALA A 70 -38.99 9.56 16.00
N ASN A 71 -37.74 9.97 16.20
CA ASN A 71 -36.58 9.15 15.87
C ASN A 71 -36.51 7.86 16.70
N GLN A 72 -35.93 6.80 16.12
CA GLN A 72 -35.60 5.56 16.82
C GLN A 72 -34.12 5.24 16.64
N ARG A 73 -33.50 4.78 17.73
CA ARG A 73 -32.09 4.41 17.78
C ARG A 73 -31.97 3.01 18.35
N SER A 74 -31.16 2.17 17.71
CA SER A 74 -30.85 0.82 18.18
C SER A 74 -29.65 0.86 19.13
N LEU A 75 -29.68 0.10 20.21
CA LEU A 75 -28.56 -0.11 21.12
C LEU A 75 -28.21 -1.59 21.11
N VAL A 76 -26.92 -1.93 21.00
CA VAL A 76 -26.41 -3.31 21.00
C VAL A 76 -25.19 -3.41 21.92
N ARG A 77 -25.13 -4.44 22.76
CA ARG A 77 -24.02 -4.67 23.70
C ARG A 77 -23.48 -6.08 23.58
N PHE A 78 -22.16 -6.23 23.60
CA PHE A 78 -21.47 -7.52 23.46
C PHE A 78 -20.76 -7.91 24.76
N ASP A 79 -20.66 -9.22 25.03
CA ASP A 79 -19.82 -9.75 26.11
C ASP A 79 -18.61 -10.46 25.50
N LEU A 80 -17.48 -9.76 25.55
CA LEU A 80 -16.22 -10.25 25.00
C LEU A 80 -15.53 -11.25 25.92
N SER A 81 -15.93 -11.40 27.19
CA SER A 81 -15.29 -12.34 28.12
C SER A 81 -15.43 -13.81 27.67
N THR A 82 -16.45 -14.09 26.87
CA THR A 82 -16.75 -15.43 26.31
C THR A 82 -15.84 -15.84 25.16
N THR A 83 -15.06 -14.92 24.60
CA THR A 83 -14.20 -15.17 23.44
C THR A 83 -12.86 -15.82 23.79
N GLY A 84 -12.49 -15.84 25.07
CA GLY A 84 -11.13 -16.21 25.51
C GLY A 84 -10.08 -15.13 25.19
N LEU A 85 -10.46 -14.05 24.52
CA LEU A 85 -9.63 -12.87 24.34
C LEU A 85 -9.38 -12.24 25.70
N ASN A 86 -8.13 -11.88 25.93
CA ASN A 86 -7.71 -11.21 27.15
C ASN A 86 -6.77 -10.06 26.77
N SER A 87 -6.25 -9.36 27.77
CA SER A 87 -5.36 -8.23 27.56
C SER A 87 -4.08 -8.57 26.78
N ASN A 88 -3.76 -9.86 26.56
CA ASN A 88 -2.63 -10.31 25.75
C ASN A 88 -3.00 -10.60 24.28
N THR A 89 -4.21 -10.30 23.82
CA THR A 89 -4.60 -10.48 22.42
C THR A 89 -4.64 -9.14 21.69
N ALA A 90 -3.97 -9.03 20.54
CA ALA A 90 -3.89 -7.78 19.76
C ALA A 90 -4.94 -7.75 18.65
N LEU A 91 -6.00 -6.95 18.84
CA LEU A 91 -7.09 -6.80 17.88
C LEU A 91 -6.72 -5.92 16.67
N LYS A 92 -6.92 -6.48 15.47
CA LYS A 92 -6.67 -5.86 14.16
C LYS A 92 -7.91 -5.18 13.59
N THR A 93 -9.07 -5.84 13.63
CA THR A 93 -10.31 -5.31 13.06
C THR A 93 -11.50 -5.63 13.94
N SER A 94 -12.52 -4.77 13.86
CA SER A 94 -13.79 -4.95 14.55
C SER A 94 -14.92 -4.53 13.63
N THR A 95 -15.85 -5.44 13.34
CA THR A 95 -16.94 -5.17 12.41
C THR A 95 -18.27 -5.57 13.03
N LEU A 96 -19.17 -4.60 13.21
CA LEU A 96 -20.56 -4.84 13.59
C LEU A 96 -21.35 -5.24 12.35
N ASN A 97 -22.00 -6.40 12.40
CA ASN A 97 -22.89 -6.88 11.36
C ASN A 97 -24.34 -6.80 11.83
N LEU A 98 -25.15 -6.08 11.06
CA LEU A 98 -26.60 -6.02 11.22
C LEU A 98 -27.28 -6.65 10.01
N VAL A 99 -28.27 -7.51 10.22
CA VAL A 99 -28.92 -8.24 9.14
C VAL A 99 -30.40 -7.85 9.06
N PRO A 100 -30.87 -7.27 7.95
CA PRO A 100 -32.26 -6.90 7.76
C PRO A 100 -33.21 -8.11 7.84
N THR A 101 -34.29 -7.97 8.60
CA THR A 101 -35.32 -9.01 8.77
C THR A 101 -36.54 -8.82 7.88
N VAL A 102 -36.74 -7.61 7.36
CA VAL A 102 -37.81 -7.26 6.42
C VAL A 102 -37.23 -6.54 5.21
N PRO A 103 -37.82 -6.71 4.02
CA PRO A 103 -37.34 -5.99 2.85
C PRO A 103 -37.60 -4.50 3.04
N LEU A 104 -36.56 -3.70 2.83
CA LEU A 104 -36.72 -2.25 2.79
C LEU A 104 -36.98 -1.85 1.35
N PHE A 105 -38.00 -1.04 1.14
CA PHE A 105 -38.29 -0.49 -0.19
C PHE A 105 -37.14 0.41 -0.65
N LEU A 106 -36.47 1.11 0.27
CA LEU A 106 -35.32 1.97 0.03
C LEU A 106 -34.29 1.89 1.16
N SER A 107 -33.01 1.98 0.81
CA SER A 107 -31.88 1.99 1.75
C SER A 107 -31.66 3.36 2.38
N ARG A 108 -31.25 3.43 3.65
CA ARG A 108 -30.96 4.67 4.39
C ARG A 108 -29.50 4.71 4.85
N SER A 109 -28.97 5.91 5.09
CA SER A 109 -27.61 6.11 5.65
C SER A 109 -27.67 5.98 7.17
N GLN A 110 -26.93 5.02 7.72
CA GLN A 110 -26.89 4.70 9.14
C GLN A 110 -25.51 4.90 9.71
N GLU A 111 -25.47 5.43 10.92
CA GLU A 111 -24.24 5.68 11.67
C GLU A 111 -24.20 4.79 12.91
N VAL A 112 -23.02 4.27 13.20
CA VAL A 112 -22.72 3.56 14.45
C VAL A 112 -21.87 4.45 15.33
N HIS A 113 -22.21 4.50 16.61
CA HIS A 113 -21.54 5.30 17.62
C HIS A 113 -21.25 4.44 18.84
N ARG A 114 -20.14 4.71 19.52
CA ARG A 114 -19.88 4.09 20.83
C ARG A 114 -20.76 4.74 21.89
N ILE A 115 -21.46 3.92 22.69
CA ILE A 115 -22.23 4.42 23.83
C ILE A 115 -21.27 4.90 24.92
N THR A 116 -21.54 6.07 25.47
CA THR A 116 -20.75 6.73 26.52
C THR A 116 -21.61 6.97 27.76
N GLY A 117 -21.07 7.66 28.77
CA GLY A 117 -21.78 7.99 30.00
C GLY A 117 -21.13 7.42 31.25
N THR A 118 -21.84 7.53 32.38
CA THR A 118 -21.31 7.20 33.72
C THR A 118 -21.69 5.80 34.20
N SER A 119 -22.71 5.15 33.60
CA SER A 119 -23.10 3.78 33.94
C SER A 119 -23.72 3.05 32.74
N ASP A 120 -23.70 1.72 32.79
CA ASP A 120 -24.26 0.84 31.75
C ASP A 120 -25.79 1.01 31.63
N TRP A 121 -26.34 0.67 30.48
CA TRP A 121 -27.79 0.62 30.26
C TRP A 121 -28.33 -0.78 30.50
N THR A 122 -29.59 -0.85 30.92
CA THR A 122 -30.29 -2.13 31.10
C THR A 122 -31.36 -2.26 30.04
N GLU A 123 -31.43 -3.43 29.43
CA GLU A 123 -32.33 -3.65 28.32
C GLU A 123 -33.82 -3.61 28.73
N ALA A 124 -34.17 -4.05 29.94
CA ALA A 124 -35.53 -3.95 30.46
C ALA A 124 -35.92 -2.54 30.93
N GLY A 125 -34.96 -1.62 31.07
CA GLY A 125 -35.17 -0.27 31.59
C GLY A 125 -34.85 0.86 30.60
N VAL A 126 -34.17 0.57 29.48
CA VAL A 126 -33.79 1.59 28.52
C VAL A 126 -35.00 2.15 27.78
N THR A 127 -35.11 3.48 27.75
CA THR A 127 -36.13 4.25 27.03
C THR A 127 -35.44 5.41 26.32
N TRP A 128 -36.19 6.28 25.64
CA TRP A 128 -35.61 7.52 25.11
C TRP A 128 -35.14 8.46 26.24
N ASN A 129 -35.83 8.47 27.38
CA ASN A 129 -35.50 9.36 28.49
C ASN A 129 -34.48 8.75 29.47
N THR A 130 -34.51 7.44 29.68
CA THR A 130 -33.75 6.75 30.74
C THR A 130 -32.89 5.62 30.21
N ARG A 131 -31.72 5.38 30.80
CA ARG A 131 -30.82 4.27 30.40
C ARG A 131 -31.10 2.95 31.10
N ASP A 132 -31.72 2.98 32.28
CA ASP A 132 -31.97 1.80 33.11
C ASP A 132 -33.37 1.80 33.78
N GLY A 133 -34.23 2.72 33.37
CA GLY A 133 -35.58 2.90 33.91
C GLY A 133 -35.65 3.88 35.09
N THR A 134 -34.51 4.30 35.64
CA THR A 134 -34.43 5.25 36.77
C THR A 134 -33.57 6.46 36.43
N LEU A 135 -32.38 6.24 35.86
CA LEU A 135 -31.41 7.27 35.54
C LEU A 135 -31.63 7.80 34.11
N ALA A 136 -31.77 9.12 34.00
CA ALA A 136 -31.93 9.79 32.72
C ALA A 136 -30.63 9.77 31.88
N TRP A 137 -30.74 9.71 30.56
CA TRP A 137 -29.62 10.07 29.68
C TRP A 137 -29.24 11.54 29.88
N ALA A 138 -27.98 11.91 29.69
CA ALA A 138 -27.60 13.33 29.70
C ALA A 138 -28.24 14.07 28.52
N THR A 139 -28.32 13.41 27.37
CA THR A 139 -29.14 13.83 26.23
C THR A 139 -30.19 12.76 25.91
N PRO A 140 -31.50 13.10 25.83
CA PRO A 140 -32.53 12.14 25.45
C PRO A 140 -32.18 11.40 24.15
N GLY A 141 -32.39 10.08 24.15
CA GLY A 141 -32.07 9.18 23.04
C GLY A 141 -30.69 8.51 23.13
N GLY A 142 -29.93 8.72 24.20
CA GLY A 142 -28.66 8.03 24.45
C GLY A 142 -27.47 8.98 24.56
N ASP A 143 -26.52 8.62 25.42
CA ASP A 143 -25.21 9.26 25.52
C ASP A 143 -24.22 8.46 24.65
N PHE A 144 -23.58 9.09 23.66
CA PHE A 144 -22.69 8.43 22.70
C PHE A 144 -21.63 9.40 22.16
N ASP A 145 -20.55 8.88 21.58
CA ASP A 145 -19.53 9.70 20.92
C ASP A 145 -20.14 10.37 19.66
N PRO A 146 -20.08 11.70 19.52
CA PRO A 146 -20.70 12.38 18.38
C PRO A 146 -20.06 12.00 17.03
N THR A 147 -18.84 11.48 17.03
CA THR A 147 -18.18 10.97 15.82
C THR A 147 -18.64 9.55 15.56
N ALA A 148 -19.21 9.29 14.38
CA ALA A 148 -19.54 7.94 13.96
C ALA A 148 -18.28 7.09 13.79
N THR A 149 -18.31 5.84 14.25
CA THR A 149 -17.23 4.87 13.98
C THR A 149 -17.22 4.45 12.51
N ASP A 150 -18.41 4.35 11.91
CA ASP A 150 -18.62 4.10 10.48
C ASP A 150 -20.04 4.49 10.06
N THR A 151 -20.23 4.72 8.76
CA THR A 151 -21.50 5.06 8.11
C THR A 151 -21.75 4.11 6.95
N GLN A 152 -22.85 3.35 6.99
CA GLN A 152 -23.21 2.41 5.93
C GLN A 152 -24.67 2.54 5.51
N LEU A 153 -24.96 2.01 4.32
CA LEU A 153 -26.31 1.91 3.80
C LEU A 153 -27.05 0.71 4.40
N SER A 154 -28.30 0.90 4.82
CA SER A 154 -29.14 -0.14 5.43
C SER A 154 -29.48 -1.32 4.50
N GLY A 155 -29.18 -1.22 3.20
CA GLY A 155 -29.54 -2.21 2.18
C GLY A 155 -31.04 -2.32 1.95
N THR A 156 -31.44 -3.14 0.98
CA THR A 156 -32.85 -3.45 0.67
C THR A 156 -33.16 -4.95 0.69
N THR A 157 -32.12 -5.81 0.76
CA THR A 157 -32.24 -7.26 0.67
C THR A 157 -32.26 -7.90 2.07
N VAL A 158 -33.30 -8.67 2.35
CA VAL A 158 -33.42 -9.47 3.58
C VAL A 158 -32.30 -10.50 3.67
N GLY A 159 -31.75 -10.70 4.87
CA GLY A 159 -30.77 -11.75 5.14
C GLY A 159 -29.33 -11.43 4.72
N THR A 160 -29.07 -10.28 4.08
CA THR A 160 -27.72 -9.83 3.73
C THR A 160 -27.17 -8.94 4.83
N ALA A 161 -26.02 -9.30 5.41
CA ALA A 161 -25.40 -8.51 6.48
C ALA A 161 -24.87 -7.16 5.97
N ILE A 162 -25.11 -6.11 6.75
CA ILE A 162 -24.49 -4.79 6.61
C ILE A 162 -23.37 -4.71 7.63
N SER A 163 -22.17 -4.44 7.16
CA SER A 163 -20.94 -4.47 7.95
C SER A 163 -20.45 -3.05 8.23
N PHE A 164 -20.40 -2.68 9.51
CA PHE A 164 -19.90 -1.40 10.00
C PHE A 164 -18.52 -1.59 10.64
N ASN A 165 -17.51 -0.80 10.26
CA ASN A 165 -16.25 -0.76 10.97
C ASN A 165 -16.41 -0.06 12.33
N VAL A 166 -16.13 -0.78 13.42
CA VAL A 166 -16.31 -0.25 14.78
C VAL A 166 -15.01 -0.39 15.58
N LEU A 167 -13.88 -0.35 14.89
CA LEU A 167 -12.57 -0.48 15.50
C LEU A 167 -12.18 0.74 16.33
N SER A 168 -12.42 1.96 15.85
CA SER A 168 -11.96 3.20 16.49
C SER A 168 -13.00 4.32 16.41
N ASP A 169 -12.92 5.28 17.32
CA ASP A 169 -13.60 6.57 17.26
C ASP A 169 -12.61 7.71 17.57
N SER A 170 -13.13 8.94 17.73
CA SER A 170 -12.30 10.13 18.01
C SER A 170 -11.57 10.11 19.37
N THR A 171 -12.00 9.24 20.29
CA THR A 171 -11.54 9.16 21.68
C THR A 171 -10.83 7.86 22.02
N SER A 172 -11.02 6.80 21.21
CA SER A 172 -10.40 5.50 21.40
C SER A 172 -9.86 4.97 20.07
N PRO A 173 -8.55 4.71 19.99
CA PRO A 173 -7.95 4.14 18.79
C PRO A 173 -8.26 2.65 18.62
N ASN A 174 -8.79 1.95 19.63
CA ASN A 174 -9.23 0.56 19.49
C ASN A 174 -10.30 0.25 20.55
N ILE A 175 -11.57 0.38 20.18
CA ILE A 175 -12.73 0.29 21.05
C ILE A 175 -12.82 -1.10 21.72
N PRO A 176 -12.83 -2.25 21.00
CA PRO A 176 -12.97 -3.54 21.67
C PRO A 176 -11.72 -3.93 22.46
N GLN A 177 -10.52 -3.51 22.06
CA GLN A 177 -9.32 -3.70 22.90
C GLN A 177 -9.44 -2.93 24.20
N GLY A 178 -9.96 -1.69 24.15
CA GLY A 178 -10.21 -0.90 25.35
C GLY A 178 -11.24 -1.52 26.29
N TRP A 179 -12.26 -2.18 25.73
CA TRP A 179 -13.22 -2.99 26.50
C TRP A 179 -12.56 -4.20 27.18
N ILE A 180 -11.72 -4.94 26.45
CA ILE A 180 -10.99 -6.11 26.98
C ILE A 180 -9.99 -5.70 28.07
N ASN A 181 -9.27 -4.59 27.85
CA ASN A 181 -8.26 -4.08 28.78
C ASN A 181 -8.86 -3.34 29.98
N GLY A 182 -10.15 -3.00 29.94
CA GLY A 182 -10.82 -2.19 30.95
C GLY A 182 -10.39 -0.72 30.96
N THR A 183 -9.74 -0.22 29.90
CA THR A 183 -9.34 1.19 29.79
C THR A 183 -10.50 2.11 29.42
N ILE A 184 -11.54 1.56 28.79
CA ILE A 184 -12.83 2.22 28.58
C ILE A 184 -13.97 1.24 28.92
N PRO A 185 -15.11 1.73 29.43
CA PRO A 185 -16.24 0.87 29.75
C PRO A 185 -16.91 0.29 28.50
N ASN A 186 -17.38 -0.96 28.60
CA ASN A 186 -18.17 -1.63 27.56
C ASN A 186 -19.67 -1.42 27.80
N TYR A 187 -20.20 -0.33 27.22
CA TYR A 187 -21.63 -0.03 27.16
C TYR A 187 -22.23 -0.34 25.78
N GLY A 188 -21.45 -0.92 24.87
CA GLY A 188 -21.91 -1.27 23.54
C GLY A 188 -21.92 -0.12 22.53
N LEU A 189 -22.73 -0.30 21.49
CA LEU A 189 -22.82 0.55 20.31
C LEU A 189 -24.27 1.01 20.11
N LEU A 190 -24.43 2.24 19.66
CA LEU A 190 -25.70 2.84 19.26
C LEU A 190 -25.71 2.99 17.75
N VAL A 191 -26.82 2.64 17.11
CA VAL A 191 -27.03 2.75 15.68
C VAL A 191 -28.21 3.69 15.45
N LYS A 192 -28.02 4.69 14.61
CA LYS A 192 -29.04 5.70 14.28
C LYS A 192 -29.00 6.03 12.79
N ASP A 193 -30.08 6.64 12.31
CA ASP A 193 -30.02 7.28 11.00
C ASP A 193 -29.07 8.49 11.07
N GLN A 194 -28.32 8.73 9.99
CA GLN A 194 -27.43 9.88 9.89
C GLN A 194 -28.19 11.21 9.97
N LEU A 195 -29.39 11.24 9.40
CA LEU A 195 -30.29 12.40 9.38
C LEU A 195 -31.54 12.10 10.21
N GLU A 196 -31.52 12.51 11.46
CA GLU A 196 -32.68 12.52 12.34
C GLU A 196 -33.59 13.74 12.04
N ASP A 197 -34.88 13.63 12.33
CA ASP A 197 -35.90 14.66 12.09
C ASP A 197 -36.16 15.03 10.60
N GLY A 198 -35.86 14.15 9.65
CA GLY A 198 -36.08 14.39 8.22
C GLY A 198 -37.55 14.30 7.76
N ALA A 199 -37.92 15.03 6.68
CA ALA A 199 -39.26 14.96 6.09
C ALA A 199 -39.53 13.58 5.45
N THR A 200 -40.48 12.82 6.01
CA THR A 200 -40.83 11.48 5.56
C THR A 200 -42.00 11.47 4.59
N TRP A 201 -41.82 10.85 3.43
CA TRP A 201 -42.93 10.46 2.56
C TRP A 201 -43.53 9.16 3.12
N SER A 202 -44.80 9.18 3.51
CA SER A 202 -45.41 8.08 4.28
C SER A 202 -45.78 6.89 3.39
N PHE A 203 -46.10 7.14 2.13
CA PHE A 203 -46.61 6.14 1.20
C PHE A 203 -45.85 6.18 -0.12
N THR A 204 -45.60 5.00 -0.67
CA THR A 204 -45.08 4.83 -2.02
C THR A 204 -45.88 3.80 -2.80
N ARG A 205 -45.96 4.00 -4.11
CA ARG A 205 -46.50 3.04 -5.07
C ARG A 205 -45.56 2.96 -6.25
N ALA A 206 -45.07 1.75 -6.56
CA ALA A 206 -44.30 1.53 -7.77
C ALA A 206 -45.19 1.76 -9.01
N ILE A 207 -44.61 2.37 -10.03
CA ILE A 207 -45.23 2.54 -11.35
C ILE A 207 -44.44 1.67 -12.31
N THR A 208 -45.06 0.60 -12.78
CA THR A 208 -44.52 -0.20 -13.87
C THR A 208 -45.00 0.38 -15.19
N VAL A 209 -44.06 0.73 -16.04
CA VAL A 209 -44.30 1.20 -17.40
C VAL A 209 -44.14 0.01 -18.34
N THR A 210 -45.13 -0.27 -19.17
CA THR A 210 -45.05 -1.29 -20.23
C THR A 210 -45.17 -0.61 -21.58
N VAL A 211 -44.21 -0.85 -22.46
CA VAL A 211 -44.19 -0.29 -23.82
C VAL A 211 -44.54 -1.35 -24.86
N GLY A 212 -45.12 -0.93 -25.98
CA GLY A 212 -45.49 -1.81 -27.10
C GLY A 212 -44.31 -2.20 -28.00
N ALA A 213 -44.62 -2.96 -29.06
CA ALA A 213 -43.63 -3.37 -30.06
C ALA A 213 -43.09 -2.21 -30.92
N ASN A 214 -43.85 -1.11 -31.03
CA ASN A 214 -43.54 0.01 -31.90
C ASN A 214 -42.96 1.17 -31.08
N ALA A 215 -41.63 1.26 -31.01
CA ALA A 215 -40.99 2.41 -30.41
C ALA A 215 -41.18 3.67 -31.28
N PRO A 216 -41.41 4.86 -30.67
CA PRO A 216 -41.34 6.12 -31.40
C PRO A 216 -39.90 6.37 -31.89
N PHE A 217 -39.73 7.21 -32.90
CA PHE A 217 -38.49 7.41 -33.65
C PHE A 217 -37.21 7.62 -32.82
N ASN A 218 -37.28 8.40 -31.74
CA ASN A 218 -36.16 8.67 -30.84
C ASN A 218 -36.20 7.83 -29.55
N GLY A 219 -36.93 6.72 -29.55
CA GLY A 219 -37.13 5.87 -28.37
C GLY A 219 -38.03 6.52 -27.31
N TYR A 220 -38.19 5.82 -26.20
CA TYR A 220 -39.03 6.22 -25.08
C TYR A 220 -38.36 7.16 -24.08
N ASN A 221 -37.04 7.40 -24.17
CA ASN A 221 -36.36 8.36 -23.29
C ASN A 221 -36.85 9.80 -23.54
N GLY A 222 -37.58 10.40 -22.61
CA GLY A 222 -38.23 11.70 -22.81
C GLY A 222 -39.68 11.59 -23.31
N TYR A 223 -40.25 10.39 -23.38
CA TYR A 223 -41.66 10.19 -23.68
C TYR A 223 -42.54 10.65 -22.51
N SER A 224 -43.61 11.38 -22.80
CA SER A 224 -44.59 11.82 -21.80
C SER A 224 -45.59 10.70 -21.53
N LEU A 225 -45.59 10.22 -20.30
CA LEU A 225 -46.38 9.08 -19.84
C LEU A 225 -47.49 9.53 -18.90
N GLN A 226 -48.64 8.87 -18.99
CA GLN A 226 -49.77 9.11 -18.11
C GLN A 226 -50.05 7.94 -17.17
N VAL A 227 -50.39 8.27 -15.93
CA VAL A 227 -51.13 7.41 -15.00
C VAL A 227 -52.59 7.87 -15.02
N THR A 228 -53.50 7.01 -15.45
CA THR A 228 -54.93 7.31 -15.58
C THR A 228 -55.76 6.57 -14.53
N GLY A 229 -56.90 7.15 -14.15
CA GLY A 229 -57.84 6.50 -13.24
C GLY A 229 -57.35 6.39 -11.79
N PHE A 230 -56.39 7.21 -11.36
CA PHE A 230 -55.89 7.16 -9.99
C PHE A 230 -56.85 7.88 -9.04
N ASN A 231 -57.39 7.15 -8.06
CA ASN A 231 -58.39 7.68 -7.14
C ASN A 231 -57.73 8.46 -5.98
N THR A 232 -57.36 9.71 -6.24
CA THR A 232 -56.81 10.60 -5.19
C THR A 232 -57.87 11.00 -4.17
N ALA A 233 -59.16 11.07 -4.55
CA ALA A 233 -60.25 11.37 -3.61
C ALA A 233 -60.32 10.39 -2.45
N ALA A 234 -60.11 9.10 -2.71
CA ALA A 234 -60.06 8.08 -1.66
C ALA A 234 -58.85 8.25 -0.72
N LEU A 235 -57.69 8.68 -1.24
CA LEU A 235 -56.50 8.94 -0.43
C LEU A 235 -56.66 10.20 0.42
N VAL A 236 -57.28 11.25 -0.13
CA VAL A 236 -57.61 12.49 0.59
C VAL A 236 -58.63 12.21 1.70
N ALA A 237 -59.69 11.46 1.41
CA ALA A 237 -60.71 11.07 2.40
C ALA A 237 -60.11 10.21 3.53
N ALA A 238 -59.10 9.39 3.23
CA ALA A 238 -58.38 8.58 4.20
C ALA A 238 -57.28 9.36 4.97
N GLY A 239 -57.11 10.66 4.71
CA GLY A 239 -56.07 11.48 5.35
C GLY A 239 -54.63 11.15 4.91
N LYS A 240 -54.47 10.40 3.81
CA LYS A 240 -53.15 9.94 3.30
C LYS A 240 -52.51 10.90 2.31
N MET A 241 -53.28 11.84 1.75
CA MET A 241 -52.83 12.81 0.75
C MET A 241 -53.55 14.14 0.98
N ARG A 242 -52.92 15.26 0.59
CA ARG A 242 -53.55 16.58 0.66
C ARG A 242 -54.58 16.77 -0.45
N SER A 243 -55.62 17.55 -0.19
CA SER A 243 -56.70 17.84 -1.15
C SER A 243 -56.25 18.61 -2.39
N ASP A 244 -55.08 19.27 -2.34
CA ASP A 244 -54.45 19.97 -3.46
C ASP A 244 -53.45 19.08 -4.23
N CYS A 245 -53.26 17.82 -3.80
CA CYS A 245 -52.24 16.91 -4.30
C CYS A 245 -50.82 17.50 -4.27
N ASN A 246 -50.55 18.54 -3.49
CA ASN A 246 -49.22 19.16 -3.45
C ASN A 246 -48.19 18.28 -2.73
N ASP A 247 -48.61 17.24 -2.03
CA ASP A 247 -47.78 16.17 -1.50
C ASP A 247 -47.77 14.92 -2.38
N LEU A 248 -47.96 15.06 -3.69
CA LEU A 248 -47.72 13.98 -4.64
C LEU A 248 -46.39 14.23 -5.38
N ARG A 249 -45.55 13.20 -5.55
CA ARG A 249 -44.31 13.27 -6.35
C ARG A 249 -44.12 12.02 -7.19
N ILE A 250 -43.42 12.18 -8.32
CA ILE A 250 -42.93 11.07 -9.15
C ILE A 250 -41.41 11.12 -9.11
N ALA A 251 -40.76 9.96 -8.98
CA ALA A 251 -39.31 9.83 -9.06
C ALA A 251 -38.90 8.64 -9.93
N ASP A 252 -37.74 8.77 -10.59
CA ASP A 252 -37.01 7.63 -11.15
C ASP A 252 -35.96 7.15 -10.14
N LEU A 253 -36.12 5.92 -9.66
CA LEU A 253 -35.27 5.28 -8.66
C LEU A 253 -33.84 5.02 -9.15
N ARG A 254 -33.57 5.06 -10.47
CA ARG A 254 -32.20 4.98 -11.01
C ARG A 254 -31.42 6.27 -10.79
N ILE A 255 -32.11 7.40 -10.75
CA ILE A 255 -31.53 8.75 -10.62
C ILE A 255 -31.64 9.23 -9.17
N ALA A 256 -32.64 8.75 -8.43
CA ALA A 256 -32.82 9.05 -7.02
C ALA A 256 -31.79 8.31 -6.14
N ARG A 257 -30.64 8.95 -5.89
CA ARG A 257 -29.74 8.55 -4.79
C ARG A 257 -30.23 9.19 -3.50
N PHE A 258 -30.96 8.45 -2.66
CA PHE A 258 -31.39 8.92 -1.33
C PHE A 258 -30.26 8.89 -0.27
N ALA A 259 -28.99 8.73 -0.68
CA ALA A 259 -27.89 9.05 0.20
C ALA A 259 -27.98 10.55 0.55
N ALA A 260 -28.01 10.87 1.85
CA ALA A 260 -28.20 12.23 2.37
C ALA A 260 -29.56 12.92 2.03
N ASN A 261 -30.62 12.17 1.68
CA ASN A 261 -31.95 12.72 1.35
C ASN A 261 -31.97 13.71 0.16
N THR A 262 -30.94 13.79 -0.68
CA THR A 262 -30.93 14.63 -1.88
C THR A 262 -31.53 13.89 -3.07
N TRP A 263 -32.82 14.07 -3.32
CA TRP A 263 -33.45 13.60 -4.56
C TRP A 263 -34.28 14.71 -5.19
N THR A 264 -34.26 14.75 -6.52
CA THR A 264 -35.00 15.74 -7.30
C THR A 264 -36.26 15.07 -7.87
N PRO A 265 -37.47 15.45 -7.43
CA PRO A 265 -38.69 14.92 -8.04
C PRO A 265 -38.81 15.35 -9.51
N LEU A 266 -39.41 14.47 -10.32
CA LEU A 266 -39.75 14.81 -11.70
C LEU A 266 -40.88 15.84 -11.72
N ASP A 267 -40.81 16.79 -12.66
CA ASP A 267 -41.96 17.62 -12.99
C ASP A 267 -43.14 16.75 -13.41
N ARG A 268 -44.33 17.17 -12.99
CA ARG A 268 -45.58 16.47 -13.30
C ARG A 268 -46.70 17.44 -13.61
N GLN A 269 -47.63 17.02 -14.46
CA GLN A 269 -48.94 17.66 -14.55
C GLN A 269 -49.96 16.77 -13.85
N VAL A 270 -50.81 17.36 -13.02
CA VAL A 270 -51.93 16.64 -12.41
C VAL A 270 -53.24 17.30 -12.76
N ILE A 271 -54.12 16.51 -13.36
CA ILE A 271 -55.41 16.92 -13.89
C ILE A 271 -56.48 16.20 -13.07
N ASN A 272 -57.52 16.94 -12.66
CA ASN A 272 -58.61 16.43 -11.82
C ASN A 272 -58.09 15.84 -10.48
N CYS A 273 -57.24 16.58 -9.77
CA CYS A 273 -56.87 16.24 -8.38
C CYS A 273 -58.12 16.13 -7.48
N ASN A 274 -58.04 15.31 -6.45
CA ASN A 274 -59.12 15.02 -5.51
C ASN A 274 -60.38 14.47 -6.20
N THR A 275 -60.18 13.59 -7.19
CA THR A 275 -61.26 12.87 -7.88
C THR A 275 -60.96 11.37 -7.94
N ALA A 276 -61.95 10.58 -8.34
CA ALA A 276 -61.76 9.15 -8.58
C ALA A 276 -60.94 8.83 -9.84
N SER A 277 -60.72 9.82 -10.70
CA SER A 277 -60.11 9.68 -12.03
C SER A 277 -59.02 10.72 -12.26
N THR A 278 -58.13 10.91 -11.28
CA THR A 278 -56.98 11.81 -11.43
C THR A 278 -56.02 11.27 -12.48
N THR A 279 -55.56 12.16 -13.36
CA THR A 279 -54.53 11.85 -14.37
C THR A 279 -53.23 12.53 -13.98
N ILE A 280 -52.12 11.79 -14.02
CA ILE A 280 -50.78 12.28 -13.68
C ILE A 280 -49.87 12.08 -14.89
N TRP A 281 -49.34 13.17 -15.44
CA TRP A 281 -48.36 13.14 -16.51
C TRP A 281 -46.95 13.38 -15.98
N PHE A 282 -45.98 12.62 -16.47
CA PHE A 282 -44.56 12.83 -16.21
C PHE A 282 -43.73 12.35 -17.40
N LYS A 283 -42.45 12.73 -17.44
CA LYS A 283 -41.53 12.39 -18.54
C LYS A 283 -40.61 11.23 -18.17
N LEU A 284 -40.52 10.22 -19.02
CA LEU A 284 -39.55 9.12 -18.86
C LEU A 284 -38.12 9.66 -18.93
N GLN A 285 -37.24 9.13 -18.08
CA GLN A 285 -35.83 9.53 -17.95
C GLN A 285 -34.85 8.55 -18.63
N ALA A 286 -35.35 7.42 -19.11
CA ALA A 286 -34.57 6.39 -19.79
C ALA A 286 -35.38 5.73 -20.90
N ASP A 287 -34.68 5.12 -21.85
CA ASP A 287 -35.31 4.37 -22.93
C ASP A 287 -35.77 2.99 -22.46
N ILE A 288 -36.81 2.45 -23.09
CA ILE A 288 -37.37 1.13 -22.79
C ILE A 288 -37.41 0.34 -24.09
N ALA A 289 -36.77 -0.83 -24.13
CA ALA A 289 -36.78 -1.68 -25.31
C ALA A 289 -38.22 -2.06 -25.72
N ALA A 290 -38.45 -2.27 -27.01
CA ALA A 290 -39.76 -2.69 -27.53
C ALA A 290 -40.29 -3.94 -26.81
N ASN A 291 -41.57 -3.95 -26.45
CA ASN A 291 -42.21 -4.96 -25.57
C ASN A 291 -41.62 -5.07 -24.16
N GLY A 292 -40.81 -4.10 -23.73
CA GLY A 292 -40.16 -4.07 -22.44
C GLY A 292 -41.06 -3.52 -21.33
N THR A 293 -40.58 -3.70 -20.10
CA THR A 293 -41.16 -3.09 -18.91
C THR A 293 -40.09 -2.35 -18.12
N ASP A 294 -40.47 -1.29 -17.44
CA ASP A 294 -39.62 -0.52 -16.54
C ASP A 294 -40.35 -0.26 -15.23
N ALA A 295 -39.83 -0.82 -14.14
CA ALA A 295 -40.37 -0.68 -12.79
C ALA A 295 -39.58 0.35 -11.95
N SER A 296 -38.76 1.19 -12.59
CA SER A 296 -37.89 2.15 -11.90
C SER A 296 -38.62 3.42 -11.44
N TYR A 297 -39.90 3.60 -11.79
CA TYR A 297 -40.66 4.79 -11.39
C TYR A 297 -41.47 4.54 -10.13
N SER A 298 -41.59 5.55 -9.28
CA SER A 298 -42.39 5.47 -8.06
C SER A 298 -43.11 6.77 -7.76
N MET A 299 -44.30 6.61 -7.18
CA MET A 299 -45.17 7.67 -6.71
C MET A 299 -45.05 7.80 -5.20
N PHE A 300 -44.74 9.00 -4.70
CA PHE A 300 -44.60 9.29 -3.27
C PHE A 300 -45.70 10.26 -2.81
N TYR A 301 -46.29 9.99 -1.64
CA TYR A 301 -47.28 10.87 -1.01
C TYR A 301 -47.39 10.69 0.51
N GLY A 302 -48.23 11.52 1.17
CA GLY A 302 -48.42 11.49 2.61
C GLY A 302 -47.41 12.33 3.38
N ASN A 303 -46.94 13.41 2.77
CA ASN A 303 -46.14 14.44 3.43
C ASN A 303 -46.97 15.72 3.57
N ALA A 304 -47.63 15.90 4.72
CA ALA A 304 -48.52 17.03 4.96
C ALA A 304 -47.83 18.40 4.77
N ASN A 305 -46.52 18.48 5.03
CA ASN A 305 -45.72 19.69 4.95
C ASN A 305 -45.00 19.85 3.60
N ALA A 306 -45.33 19.05 2.58
CA ALA A 306 -44.70 19.15 1.28
C ALA A 306 -44.90 20.56 0.66
N PRO A 307 -43.82 21.20 0.15
CA PRO A 307 -43.96 22.43 -0.63
C PRO A 307 -44.66 22.15 -1.97
N ALA A 308 -44.97 23.21 -2.74
CA ALA A 308 -45.48 23.04 -4.09
C ALA A 308 -44.53 22.15 -4.93
N PRO A 309 -45.07 21.23 -5.75
CA PRO A 309 -44.25 20.39 -6.63
C PRO A 309 -43.59 21.22 -7.74
N PRO A 310 -42.51 20.73 -8.36
CA PRO A 310 -42.05 21.25 -9.65
C PRO A 310 -43.20 21.16 -10.68
N ALA A 311 -43.43 22.26 -11.41
CA ALA A 311 -44.59 22.43 -12.27
C ALA A 311 -44.22 22.90 -13.70
N ASN A 312 -42.96 22.73 -14.12
CA ASN A 312 -42.54 23.12 -15.46
C ASN A 312 -43.01 22.08 -16.48
N LEU A 313 -44.07 22.40 -17.23
CA LEU A 313 -44.64 21.50 -18.23
C LEU A 313 -43.73 21.22 -19.42
N ASN A 314 -42.71 22.06 -19.68
CA ASN A 314 -41.67 21.74 -20.67
C ASN A 314 -40.71 20.62 -20.21
N ASN A 315 -40.71 20.28 -18.91
CA ASN A 315 -40.04 19.09 -18.38
C ASN A 315 -40.94 17.84 -18.38
N VAL A 316 -42.25 17.99 -18.65
CA VAL A 316 -43.22 16.90 -18.80
C VAL A 316 -43.40 16.53 -20.28
N TYR A 317 -43.43 17.54 -21.16
CA TYR A 317 -43.68 17.42 -22.59
C TYR A 317 -42.40 17.70 -23.42
N LEU A 318 -42.49 17.61 -24.75
CA LEU A 318 -41.43 18.07 -25.65
C LEU A 318 -41.52 19.58 -25.90
N GLY A 319 -42.74 20.09 -25.91
CA GLY A 319 -43.03 21.52 -25.93
C GLY A 319 -44.38 21.76 -25.29
N TYR A 320 -44.46 22.76 -24.43
CA TYR A 320 -45.70 23.25 -23.86
C TYR A 320 -45.64 24.77 -23.79
N ASP A 321 -46.70 25.41 -24.26
CA ASP A 321 -46.83 26.85 -24.19
C ASP A 321 -48.30 27.25 -24.07
N ASN A 322 -48.64 27.97 -23.01
CA ASN A 322 -49.95 28.61 -22.84
C ASN A 322 -49.87 30.13 -23.08
N PHE A 323 -48.73 30.63 -23.56
CA PHE A 323 -48.48 32.02 -23.96
C PHE A 323 -48.60 33.08 -22.85
N ASP A 324 -49.03 32.73 -21.64
CA ASP A 324 -49.19 33.64 -20.51
C ASP A 324 -47.88 34.32 -20.07
N ALA A 325 -46.75 33.65 -20.29
CA ALA A 325 -45.43 34.17 -19.97
C ALA A 325 -44.91 35.19 -21.01
N ASP A 326 -45.51 35.25 -22.20
CA ASP A 326 -44.98 35.98 -23.34
C ASP A 326 -45.38 37.45 -23.39
N THR A 327 -44.54 38.27 -24.02
CA THR A 327 -44.79 39.71 -24.17
C THR A 327 -45.86 39.99 -25.24
N LEU A 328 -46.85 40.82 -24.89
CA LEU A 328 -47.91 41.23 -25.82
C LEU A 328 -47.35 41.90 -27.09
N ASN A 329 -48.05 41.71 -28.21
CA ASN A 329 -47.75 42.28 -29.53
C ASN A 329 -46.37 41.87 -30.08
N GLN A 330 -45.85 40.72 -29.69
CA GLN A 330 -44.64 40.10 -30.21
C GLN A 330 -44.89 38.63 -30.53
N PRO A 331 -44.09 38.01 -31.42
CA PRO A 331 -44.04 36.55 -31.52
C PRO A 331 -43.67 35.93 -30.17
N PRO A 332 -44.27 34.77 -29.81
CA PRO A 332 -43.99 34.09 -28.55
C PRO A 332 -42.53 33.61 -28.50
N ALA A 333 -41.92 33.66 -27.31
CA ALA A 333 -40.57 33.23 -27.09
C ALA A 333 -40.44 31.70 -27.31
N GLY A 334 -39.36 31.26 -27.95
CA GLY A 334 -39.18 29.83 -28.24
C GLY A 334 -39.97 29.33 -29.45
N TRP A 335 -40.48 30.23 -30.29
CA TRP A 335 -41.13 29.89 -31.55
C TRP A 335 -40.44 30.56 -32.75
N THR A 336 -40.49 29.88 -33.90
CA THR A 336 -39.90 30.36 -35.16
C THR A 336 -40.98 30.54 -36.22
N VAL A 337 -41.11 31.77 -36.73
CA VAL A 337 -42.06 32.12 -37.79
C VAL A 337 -41.45 31.81 -39.17
N GLN A 338 -42.25 31.20 -40.04
CA GLN A 338 -41.91 30.89 -41.43
C GLN A 338 -43.12 31.21 -42.33
N GLY A 339 -42.92 32.04 -43.37
CA GLY A 339 -43.97 32.30 -44.39
C GLY A 339 -44.70 33.64 -44.32
N GLY A 340 -44.40 34.51 -43.34
CA GLY A 340 -44.68 35.96 -43.45
C GLY A 340 -45.97 36.52 -42.83
N GLY A 341 -46.61 35.85 -41.87
CA GLY A 341 -47.79 36.36 -41.13
C GLY A 341 -47.46 37.07 -39.80
N PRO A 342 -48.30 38.01 -39.30
CA PRO A 342 -48.11 38.66 -38.01
C PRO A 342 -48.58 37.75 -36.87
N TRP A 343 -47.69 36.88 -36.41
CA TRP A 343 -47.87 36.07 -35.21
C TRP A 343 -47.58 36.89 -33.97
N ASN A 344 -48.61 37.22 -33.20
CA ASN A 344 -48.49 38.06 -32.02
C ASN A 344 -49.23 37.45 -30.83
N VAL A 345 -48.60 37.48 -29.67
CA VAL A 345 -49.29 37.23 -28.41
C VAL A 345 -50.22 38.39 -28.10
N VAL A 346 -51.49 38.10 -27.84
CA VAL A 346 -52.54 39.08 -27.56
C VAL A 346 -53.23 38.75 -26.24
N ALA A 347 -53.82 39.77 -25.61
CA ALA A 347 -54.62 39.57 -24.41
C ALA A 347 -55.95 38.88 -24.77
N ASP A 348 -56.37 37.93 -23.95
CA ASP A 348 -57.68 37.28 -24.00
C ASP A 348 -58.49 37.60 -22.73
N VAL A 349 -59.32 36.67 -22.24
CA VAL A 349 -60.18 36.91 -21.08
C VAL A 349 -59.35 36.94 -19.79
N GLY A 350 -59.46 38.02 -19.01
CA GLY A 350 -58.74 38.17 -17.74
C GLY A 350 -57.25 38.45 -17.94
N THR A 351 -56.39 37.70 -17.24
CA THR A 351 -54.92 37.79 -17.40
C THR A 351 -54.38 36.86 -18.49
N ASN A 352 -55.24 36.03 -19.10
CA ASN A 352 -54.86 35.03 -20.10
C ASN A 352 -54.27 35.70 -21.34
N ARG A 353 -53.20 35.13 -21.88
CA ARG A 353 -52.61 35.54 -23.17
C ARG A 353 -52.70 34.39 -24.15
N ILE A 354 -52.97 34.71 -25.40
CA ILE A 354 -53.13 33.73 -26.48
C ILE A 354 -52.25 34.15 -27.66
N LEU A 355 -51.85 33.18 -28.48
CA LEU A 355 -51.17 33.47 -29.73
C LEU A 355 -52.20 33.73 -30.83
N ARG A 356 -52.11 34.88 -31.50
CA ARG A 356 -52.96 35.24 -32.63
C ARG A 356 -52.16 35.35 -33.91
N GLU A 357 -52.69 34.77 -34.97
CA GLU A 357 -52.36 35.11 -36.36
C GLU A 357 -53.48 36.05 -36.89
N SER A 358 -53.10 37.25 -37.33
CA SER A 358 -54.04 38.30 -37.76
C SER A 358 -53.96 38.55 -39.28
N ASN A 359 -55.11 38.72 -39.94
CA ASN A 359 -55.21 39.16 -41.34
C ASN A 359 -54.33 38.36 -42.32
N ALA A 360 -54.54 37.05 -42.42
CA ALA A 360 -54.00 36.18 -43.47
C ALA A 360 -54.48 36.62 -44.88
N ALA A 361 -53.90 37.70 -45.40
CA ALA A 361 -54.22 38.29 -46.70
C ALA A 361 -52.95 38.49 -47.51
N GLY A 362 -52.74 37.61 -48.50
CA GLY A 362 -51.77 37.82 -49.58
C GLY A 362 -50.41 37.14 -49.40
N ALA A 363 -50.26 36.24 -48.42
CA ALA A 363 -49.03 35.48 -48.19
C ALA A 363 -49.36 33.97 -48.15
N ASN A 364 -49.00 33.27 -49.22
CA ASN A 364 -49.12 31.81 -49.26
C ASN A 364 -48.25 31.16 -48.17
N ARG A 365 -48.90 30.63 -47.12
CA ARG A 365 -48.41 29.63 -46.13
C ARG A 365 -47.77 30.21 -44.85
N ASN A 366 -48.58 30.74 -43.93
CA ASN A 366 -48.13 31.23 -42.61
C ASN A 366 -47.97 30.06 -41.62
N ILE A 367 -46.75 29.85 -41.16
CA ILE A 367 -46.39 28.75 -40.25
C ILE A 367 -45.61 29.34 -39.09
N ILE A 368 -45.89 28.88 -37.88
CA ILE A 368 -45.02 29.08 -36.73
C ILE A 368 -44.75 27.72 -36.10
N HIS A 369 -43.49 27.41 -35.81
CA HIS A 369 -43.12 26.12 -35.23
C HIS A 369 -42.36 26.31 -33.92
N SER A 370 -42.55 25.35 -33.02
CA SER A 370 -41.89 25.36 -31.72
C SER A 370 -40.40 25.08 -31.89
N ALA A 371 -39.54 25.91 -31.29
CA ALA A 371 -38.09 25.71 -31.30
C ALA A 371 -37.65 24.54 -30.41
N SER A 372 -38.51 24.08 -29.49
CA SER A 372 -38.19 22.94 -28.60
C SER A 372 -38.41 21.58 -29.25
N VAL A 373 -39.11 21.54 -30.40
CA VAL A 373 -39.42 20.29 -31.12
C VAL A 373 -38.98 20.39 -32.57
N THR A 374 -37.75 19.98 -32.84
CA THR A 374 -37.11 20.13 -34.17
C THR A 374 -36.70 18.82 -34.83
N ASN A 375 -36.58 17.74 -34.06
CA ASN A 375 -36.01 16.46 -34.50
C ASN A 375 -36.92 15.27 -34.18
N GLU A 376 -38.24 15.49 -34.14
CA GLU A 376 -39.18 14.43 -33.76
C GLU A 376 -40.02 13.99 -34.96
N ARG A 377 -40.16 12.68 -35.12
CA ARG A 377 -40.97 12.08 -36.19
C ARG A 377 -42.34 11.65 -35.68
N ASP A 378 -42.34 10.89 -34.58
CA ASP A 378 -43.55 10.30 -34.02
C ASP A 378 -44.04 11.15 -32.84
N VAL A 379 -45.01 12.02 -33.10
CA VAL A 379 -45.43 13.12 -32.23
C VAL A 379 -46.95 13.25 -32.15
N TRP A 380 -47.41 13.58 -30.96
CA TRP A 380 -48.72 14.14 -30.69
C TRP A 380 -48.55 15.64 -30.54
N VAL A 381 -49.32 16.42 -31.28
CA VAL A 381 -49.37 17.87 -31.14
C VAL A 381 -50.81 18.30 -30.93
N GLN A 382 -51.04 19.25 -30.04
CA GLN A 382 -52.35 19.74 -29.68
C GLN A 382 -52.28 21.24 -29.37
N ALA A 383 -53.37 21.95 -29.65
CA ALA A 383 -53.60 23.30 -29.18
C ALA A 383 -55.11 23.54 -29.03
N ASP A 384 -55.50 24.45 -28.16
CA ASP A 384 -56.83 25.03 -28.18
C ASP A 384 -56.88 26.08 -29.28
N VAL A 385 -57.85 25.97 -30.18
CA VAL A 385 -57.97 26.79 -31.38
C VAL A 385 -59.31 27.49 -31.37
N ARG A 386 -59.29 28.81 -31.49
CA ARG A 386 -60.46 29.66 -31.71
C ARG A 386 -60.31 30.38 -33.03
N MET A 387 -61.37 30.34 -33.84
CA MET A 387 -61.43 31.03 -35.13
C MET A 387 -62.46 32.14 -35.03
N THR A 388 -62.12 33.34 -35.49
CA THR A 388 -63.04 34.49 -35.50
C THR A 388 -63.14 35.07 -36.91
N SER A 389 -64.32 35.01 -37.50
CA SER A 389 -64.57 35.53 -38.85
C SER A 389 -64.53 37.06 -38.91
N ALA A 390 -63.84 37.64 -39.90
CA ALA A 390 -64.01 39.05 -40.23
C ALA A 390 -64.98 39.18 -41.42
N ALA A 391 -66.10 39.89 -41.22
CA ALA A 391 -67.11 40.17 -42.23
C ALA A 391 -67.84 38.94 -42.85
N GLY A 392 -68.04 37.86 -42.08
CA GLY A 392 -68.84 36.70 -42.52
C GLY A 392 -68.21 35.87 -43.64
N ARG A 393 -66.88 35.98 -43.85
CA ARG A 393 -66.13 35.24 -44.85
C ARG A 393 -65.38 34.06 -44.22
N GLU A 394 -65.19 33.00 -44.99
CA GLU A 394 -64.66 31.71 -44.50
C GLU A 394 -63.18 31.53 -44.85
N SER A 395 -62.38 30.99 -43.93
CA SER A 395 -60.95 30.73 -44.13
C SER A 395 -60.66 29.23 -44.12
N THR A 396 -59.74 28.84 -45.00
CA THR A 396 -59.13 27.52 -45.07
C THR A 396 -57.84 27.47 -44.27
N GLY A 397 -57.81 26.95 -43.04
CA GLY A 397 -56.60 26.94 -42.19
C GLY A 397 -56.27 25.56 -41.64
N GLY A 398 -55.00 25.31 -41.33
CA GLY A 398 -54.53 24.04 -40.80
C GLY A 398 -53.93 24.15 -39.39
N PRO A 399 -54.73 24.40 -38.34
CA PRO A 399 -54.25 25.03 -37.13
C PRO A 399 -53.17 24.25 -36.37
N VAL A 400 -53.10 22.93 -36.54
CA VAL A 400 -52.06 22.11 -35.93
C VAL A 400 -51.46 21.17 -36.98
N GLY A 401 -50.14 21.05 -36.98
CA GLY A 401 -49.46 20.21 -37.95
C GLY A 401 -47.99 19.95 -37.67
N ARG A 402 -47.38 19.24 -38.63
CA ARG A 402 -45.98 18.86 -38.63
C ARG A 402 -45.32 19.20 -39.97
N VAL A 403 -44.07 19.61 -39.90
CA VAL A 403 -43.20 19.87 -41.06
C VAL A 403 -42.07 18.84 -41.10
N GLY A 404 -41.79 18.28 -42.28
CA GLY A 404 -40.72 17.30 -42.50
C GLY A 404 -39.40 17.97 -42.86
N GLY A 405 -38.30 17.55 -42.21
CA GLY A 405 -36.97 18.10 -42.41
C GLY A 405 -36.69 19.44 -41.72
N THR A 406 -35.43 19.87 -41.73
CA THR A 406 -34.93 21.04 -40.98
C THR A 406 -34.52 22.23 -41.85
N THR A 407 -34.65 22.13 -43.17
CA THR A 407 -34.33 23.24 -44.10
C THR A 407 -35.60 23.98 -44.52
N ALA A 408 -35.50 25.30 -44.70
CA ALA A 408 -36.64 26.14 -45.09
C ALA A 408 -37.37 25.61 -46.35
N ALA A 409 -36.61 25.08 -47.33
CA ALA A 409 -37.15 24.46 -48.54
C ALA A 409 -37.94 23.17 -48.27
N ASN A 410 -37.43 22.28 -47.43
CA ASN A 410 -38.12 21.05 -47.03
C ASN A 410 -39.39 21.38 -46.24
N MET A 411 -39.32 22.38 -45.35
CA MET A 411 -40.44 22.80 -44.52
C MET A 411 -41.62 23.39 -45.34
N THR A 412 -41.35 23.96 -46.52
CA THR A 412 -42.43 24.37 -47.44
C THR A 412 -42.98 23.25 -48.32
N ALA A 413 -42.18 22.20 -48.58
CA ALA A 413 -42.51 21.14 -49.54
C ALA A 413 -43.08 19.87 -48.89
N TYR A 414 -42.82 19.67 -47.60
CA TYR A 414 -43.16 18.47 -46.83
C TYR A 414 -43.88 18.84 -45.53
N ARG A 415 -45.21 18.86 -45.55
CA ARG A 415 -46.02 19.22 -44.36
C ARG A 415 -47.29 18.41 -44.26
N SER A 416 -47.80 18.25 -43.05
CA SER A 416 -49.07 17.57 -42.81
C SER A 416 -49.82 18.21 -41.67
N CYS A 417 -51.11 18.50 -41.87
CA CYS A 417 -51.94 19.20 -40.89
C CYS A 417 -53.41 18.77 -41.00
N LEU A 418 -54.18 19.06 -39.95
CA LEU A 418 -55.64 19.06 -40.03
C LEU A 418 -56.05 20.39 -40.66
N GLN A 419 -56.55 20.38 -41.90
CA GLN A 419 -57.07 21.56 -42.58
C GLN A 419 -58.59 21.64 -42.38
N PHE A 420 -59.12 22.86 -42.24
CA PHE A 420 -60.56 23.11 -42.26
C PHE A 420 -60.91 23.77 -43.58
N ILE A 421 -61.86 23.23 -44.33
CA ILE A 421 -62.36 23.74 -45.61
C ILE A 421 -63.86 24.03 -45.52
N THR A 422 -64.37 25.00 -46.28
CA THR A 422 -65.82 25.15 -46.43
C THR A 422 -66.33 24.32 -47.60
N VAL A 423 -67.52 23.73 -47.44
CA VAL A 423 -68.26 23.08 -48.52
C VAL A 423 -69.62 23.77 -48.69
N GLY A 424 -69.75 24.63 -49.70
CA GLY A 424 -71.02 25.26 -50.07
C GLY A 424 -71.54 26.30 -49.07
N ALA A 425 -72.56 27.07 -49.49
CA ALA A 425 -73.02 28.32 -48.85
C ALA A 425 -73.74 28.20 -47.48
N LEU A 426 -73.38 27.23 -46.63
CA LEU A 426 -73.95 27.05 -45.30
C LEU A 426 -73.10 27.76 -44.23
N PRO A 427 -73.61 28.80 -43.55
CA PRO A 427 -72.87 29.46 -42.47
C PRO A 427 -72.54 28.48 -41.33
N ASN A 428 -71.31 28.53 -40.81
CA ASN A 428 -70.85 27.82 -39.60
C ASN A 428 -70.71 26.28 -39.68
N GLN A 429 -70.71 25.69 -40.88
CA GLN A 429 -70.33 24.28 -41.05
C GLN A 429 -69.02 24.17 -41.84
N ARG A 430 -67.99 23.59 -41.21
CA ARG A 430 -66.69 23.35 -41.85
C ARG A 430 -66.44 21.86 -41.96
N VAL A 431 -65.91 21.45 -43.10
CA VAL A 431 -65.38 20.11 -43.27
C VAL A 431 -63.94 20.13 -42.80
N SER A 432 -63.58 19.20 -41.93
CA SER A 432 -62.18 18.95 -41.67
C SER A 432 -61.61 18.07 -42.79
N GLN A 433 -60.35 18.26 -43.11
CA GLN A 433 -59.67 17.55 -44.17
C GLN A 433 -58.25 17.28 -43.68
N LEU A 434 -57.84 16.01 -43.65
CA LEU A 434 -56.44 15.72 -43.43
C LEU A 434 -55.69 16.09 -44.71
N ALA A 435 -54.75 17.03 -44.59
CA ALA A 435 -54.00 17.57 -45.70
C ALA A 435 -52.52 17.22 -45.57
N SER A 436 -51.90 16.81 -46.68
CA SER A 436 -50.46 16.57 -46.76
C SER A 436 -49.89 17.11 -48.07
N TRP A 437 -48.73 17.76 -47.99
CA TRP A 437 -47.95 18.20 -49.15
C TRP A 437 -46.69 17.38 -49.26
N ASN A 438 -46.47 16.67 -50.35
CA ASN A 438 -45.29 15.83 -50.58
C ASN A 438 -44.56 16.34 -51.82
N ALA A 439 -43.36 16.91 -51.66
CA ALA A 439 -42.57 17.44 -52.77
C ALA A 439 -43.36 18.41 -53.68
N GLY A 440 -44.25 19.21 -53.09
CA GLY A 440 -45.13 20.15 -53.81
C GLY A 440 -46.47 19.56 -54.29
N ALA A 441 -46.70 18.25 -54.20
CA ALA A 441 -47.99 17.62 -54.51
C ALA A 441 -48.93 17.64 -53.30
N PHE A 442 -50.16 18.15 -53.49
CA PHE A 442 -51.20 18.17 -52.46
C PHE A 442 -52.01 16.88 -52.48
N ASN A 443 -52.07 16.19 -51.34
CA ASN A 443 -52.94 15.04 -51.11
C ASN A 443 -53.86 15.36 -49.93
N SER A 444 -55.12 14.96 -50.04
CA SER A 444 -56.11 15.32 -49.04
C SER A 444 -57.21 14.28 -48.92
N LEU A 445 -57.57 13.91 -47.69
CA LEU A 445 -58.73 13.06 -47.39
C LEU A 445 -59.77 13.92 -46.66
N GLN A 446 -60.96 14.01 -47.25
CA GLN A 446 -62.06 14.79 -46.72
C GLN A 446 -62.78 13.99 -45.62
N GLU A 447 -62.96 14.63 -44.46
CA GLU A 447 -63.52 14.03 -43.26
C GLU A 447 -65.00 14.42 -43.09
N PRO A 448 -65.74 13.81 -42.15
CA PRO A 448 -67.06 14.29 -41.76
C PRO A 448 -67.08 15.76 -41.31
N LEU A 449 -68.23 16.41 -41.50
CA LEU A 449 -68.51 17.78 -41.07
C LEU A 449 -68.38 17.88 -39.55
N TYR A 450 -67.58 18.83 -39.05
CA TYR A 450 -67.58 19.21 -37.64
C TYR A 450 -68.25 20.59 -37.49
N PRO A 451 -69.28 20.73 -36.64
CA PRO A 451 -69.96 22.01 -36.44
C PRO A 451 -69.05 22.95 -35.62
N TRP A 452 -68.49 23.95 -36.29
CA TRP A 452 -67.65 24.97 -35.65
C TRP A 452 -68.50 26.19 -35.29
N VAL A 453 -68.41 26.64 -34.05
CA VAL A 453 -69.03 27.88 -33.58
C VAL A 453 -67.98 28.99 -33.62
N ASP A 454 -68.29 30.09 -34.30
CA ASP A 454 -67.43 31.26 -34.38
C ASP A 454 -67.08 31.77 -32.96
N SER A 455 -65.85 32.23 -32.76
CA SER A 455 -65.35 32.72 -31.46
C SER A 455 -65.33 31.69 -30.30
N THR A 456 -65.44 30.38 -30.58
CA THR A 456 -65.34 29.31 -29.55
C THR A 456 -64.01 28.56 -29.65
N PHE A 457 -63.40 28.25 -28.50
CA PHE A 457 -62.20 27.40 -28.44
C PHE A 457 -62.57 25.92 -28.56
N TYR A 458 -61.78 25.19 -29.35
CA TYR A 458 -61.82 23.74 -29.47
C TYR A 458 -60.41 23.19 -29.32
N THR A 459 -60.27 22.09 -28.59
CA THR A 459 -58.98 21.39 -28.49
C THR A 459 -58.76 20.58 -29.75
N VAL A 460 -57.81 21.00 -30.58
CA VAL A 460 -57.46 20.33 -31.82
C VAL A 460 -56.17 19.56 -31.62
N GLY A 461 -56.20 18.26 -31.89
CA GLY A 461 -55.07 17.33 -31.76
C GLY A 461 -54.68 16.67 -33.08
N GLY A 462 -53.40 16.37 -33.24
CA GLY A 462 -52.84 15.64 -34.37
C GLY A 462 -51.82 14.61 -33.90
N ALA A 463 -52.03 13.35 -34.25
CA ALA A 463 -51.09 12.25 -34.01
C ALA A 463 -50.38 11.88 -35.31
N PHE A 464 -49.06 11.98 -35.32
CA PHE A 464 -48.18 11.67 -36.45
C PHE A 464 -47.24 10.55 -35.99
N PHE A 465 -47.33 9.34 -36.54
CA PHE A 465 -46.53 8.21 -36.02
C PHE A 465 -46.40 7.02 -36.98
N GLY A 466 -45.39 6.18 -36.74
CA GLY A 466 -45.31 4.83 -37.31
C GLY A 466 -44.62 4.71 -38.67
N SER A 467 -44.48 3.47 -39.13
CA SER A 467 -43.91 3.09 -40.43
C SER A 467 -44.69 1.90 -41.01
N PRO A 468 -45.58 2.09 -42.00
CA PRO A 468 -45.79 3.32 -42.76
C PRO A 468 -46.38 4.45 -41.90
N ALA A 469 -45.92 5.67 -42.19
CA ALA A 469 -46.35 6.91 -41.56
C ALA A 469 -47.87 7.07 -41.53
N THR A 470 -48.42 7.25 -40.33
CA THR A 470 -49.85 7.40 -40.06
C THR A 470 -50.15 8.79 -39.47
N LEU A 471 -51.22 9.43 -39.96
CA LEU A 471 -51.76 10.68 -39.42
C LEU A 471 -53.20 10.47 -38.95
N ARG A 472 -53.48 10.89 -37.72
CA ARG A 472 -54.83 10.99 -37.14
C ARG A 472 -55.06 12.38 -36.57
N THR A 473 -56.31 12.82 -36.57
CA THR A 473 -56.66 14.14 -36.06
C THR A 473 -57.87 14.06 -35.14
N PHE A 474 -57.92 14.97 -34.17
CA PHE A 474 -58.89 14.95 -33.09
C PHE A 474 -59.43 16.35 -32.88
N VAL A 475 -60.72 16.45 -32.60
CA VAL A 475 -61.35 17.69 -32.13
C VAL A 475 -62.09 17.37 -30.84
N ASN A 476 -61.76 18.07 -29.76
CA ASN A 476 -62.22 17.81 -28.39
C ASN A 476 -62.05 16.35 -27.98
N GLY A 477 -60.92 15.74 -28.38
CA GLY A 477 -60.62 14.33 -28.11
C GLY A 477 -61.35 13.31 -28.99
N ILE A 478 -62.23 13.75 -29.90
CA ILE A 478 -62.96 12.88 -30.83
C ILE A 478 -62.14 12.69 -32.11
N LEU A 479 -61.80 11.44 -32.43
CA LEU A 479 -61.11 11.07 -33.66
C LEU A 479 -61.95 11.46 -34.90
N GLN A 480 -61.35 12.19 -35.82
CA GLN A 480 -61.87 12.43 -37.16
C GLN A 480 -61.37 11.28 -38.07
N ALA A 481 -62.27 10.57 -38.75
CA ALA A 481 -61.97 9.38 -39.56
C ALA A 481 -62.37 9.58 -41.04
N PRO A 482 -61.55 9.15 -42.03
CA PRO A 482 -60.48 8.13 -41.92
C PRO A 482 -59.00 8.61 -41.73
N SER A 483 -58.14 7.72 -41.20
CA SER A 483 -56.69 7.98 -41.06
C SER A 483 -55.93 8.00 -42.39
N ILE A 484 -54.91 8.85 -42.55
CA ILE A 484 -53.97 8.79 -43.68
C ILE A 484 -52.82 7.83 -43.33
N VAL A 485 -52.59 6.82 -44.18
CA VAL A 485 -51.48 5.86 -44.05
C VAL A 485 -50.54 5.97 -45.25
N GLY A 486 -49.23 5.91 -45.03
CA GLY A 486 -48.21 5.95 -46.09
C GLY A 486 -47.74 7.35 -46.47
N ASN A 487 -47.85 8.33 -45.56
CA ASN A 487 -47.47 9.71 -45.83
C ASN A 487 -45.95 9.95 -45.70
N ASN A 488 -45.26 10.19 -46.83
CA ASN A 488 -43.81 10.38 -46.89
C ASN A 488 -43.27 11.52 -45.99
N ASN A 489 -44.09 12.51 -45.63
CA ASN A 489 -43.70 13.62 -44.74
C ASN A 489 -43.40 13.21 -43.30
N VAL A 490 -43.97 12.10 -42.84
CA VAL A 490 -43.78 11.59 -41.47
C VAL A 490 -42.72 10.50 -41.44
N THR A 491 -41.97 10.27 -42.53
CA THR A 491 -40.88 9.26 -42.55
C THR A 491 -39.56 9.81 -42.00
N THR A 492 -39.35 11.12 -42.04
CA THR A 492 -38.17 11.83 -41.55
C THR A 492 -38.50 12.69 -40.32
N ALA A 493 -37.52 12.96 -39.45
CA ALA A 493 -37.64 13.90 -38.32
C ALA A 493 -37.91 15.35 -38.77
N GLY A 494 -38.47 16.18 -37.89
CA GLY A 494 -38.85 17.55 -38.21
C GLY A 494 -39.59 18.26 -37.07
N SER A 495 -40.17 19.41 -37.38
CA SER A 495 -40.77 20.31 -36.40
C SER A 495 -42.29 20.22 -36.34
N VAL A 496 -42.88 20.60 -35.20
CA VAL A 496 -44.33 20.75 -35.03
C VAL A 496 -44.69 22.20 -34.74
N GLY A 497 -45.92 22.57 -35.07
CA GLY A 497 -46.34 23.94 -34.91
C GLY A 497 -47.79 24.19 -35.32
N LEU A 498 -48.05 25.46 -35.59
CA LEU A 498 -49.34 26.01 -35.91
C LEU A 498 -49.32 26.57 -37.33
N PHE A 499 -50.37 26.32 -38.11
CA PHE A 499 -50.41 26.67 -39.54
C PHE A 499 -51.71 27.37 -39.88
N VAL A 500 -51.59 28.43 -40.69
CA VAL A 500 -52.71 29.18 -41.23
C VAL A 500 -52.54 29.29 -42.75
N TYR A 501 -53.61 29.08 -43.50
CA TYR A 501 -53.60 29.10 -44.96
C TYR A 501 -54.65 30.10 -45.52
N ASP A 502 -54.31 30.71 -46.66
CA ASP A 502 -54.94 31.94 -47.18
C ASP A 502 -56.27 31.68 -47.90
N GLY A 503 -57.18 32.66 -47.78
CA GLY A 503 -58.37 32.78 -48.62
C GLY A 503 -59.26 33.98 -48.26
N ASN A 504 -59.40 34.31 -46.97
CA ASN A 504 -60.21 35.44 -46.46
C ASN A 504 -59.72 35.89 -45.05
N PRO A 505 -59.97 37.14 -44.61
CA PRO A 505 -59.52 37.65 -43.31
C PRO A 505 -60.23 36.93 -42.15
N VAL A 506 -59.51 36.06 -41.45
CA VAL A 506 -59.96 35.35 -40.23
C VAL A 506 -58.81 35.41 -39.23
N ASN A 507 -59.11 35.67 -37.95
CA ASN A 507 -58.12 35.56 -36.89
C ASN A 507 -58.10 34.13 -36.37
N TYR A 508 -56.91 33.54 -36.27
CA TYR A 508 -56.68 32.27 -35.60
C TYR A 508 -56.02 32.52 -34.26
N ASP A 509 -56.71 32.13 -33.21
CA ASP A 509 -56.31 32.23 -31.82
C ASP A 509 -55.91 30.86 -31.30
N PHE A 510 -54.78 30.77 -30.64
CA PHE A 510 -54.19 29.54 -30.12
C PHE A 510 -53.86 29.69 -28.64
N ASP A 511 -54.18 28.66 -27.87
CA ASP A 511 -53.83 28.53 -26.45
C ASP A 511 -53.43 27.07 -26.15
N ASN A 512 -52.80 26.81 -25.01
CA ASN A 512 -52.45 25.48 -24.50
C ASN A 512 -51.79 24.57 -25.55
N PHE A 513 -50.77 25.08 -26.24
CA PHE A 513 -49.97 24.26 -27.15
C PHE A 513 -49.25 23.16 -26.37
N LEU A 514 -49.32 21.93 -26.88
CA LEU A 514 -48.67 20.76 -26.31
C LEU A 514 -48.13 19.89 -27.42
N ALA A 515 -46.86 19.50 -27.30
CA ALA A 515 -46.22 18.52 -28.15
C ALA A 515 -45.56 17.43 -27.29
N ARG A 516 -45.82 16.16 -27.58
CA ARG A 516 -45.17 15.01 -26.93
C ARG A 516 -44.86 13.93 -27.95
N ARG A 517 -43.94 13.01 -27.62
CA ARG A 517 -43.76 11.80 -28.44
C ARG A 517 -45.03 10.97 -28.42
N TYR A 518 -45.29 10.25 -29.51
CA TYR A 518 -46.49 9.44 -29.65
C TYR A 518 -46.17 8.11 -30.35
N THR A 519 -46.87 7.05 -29.96
CA THR A 519 -46.82 5.75 -30.62
C THR A 519 -48.12 5.00 -30.35
N GLU A 520 -48.43 4.01 -31.20
CA GLU A 520 -49.58 3.12 -30.99
C GLU A 520 -49.16 1.64 -30.99
N PRO A 521 -49.65 0.86 -30.01
CA PRO A 521 -50.41 1.30 -28.82
C PRO A 521 -49.55 2.20 -27.89
N GLU A 522 -50.19 3.14 -27.19
CA GLU A 522 -49.49 3.98 -26.20
C GLU A 522 -48.95 3.12 -25.04
N PRO A 523 -47.83 3.52 -24.41
CA PRO A 523 -47.35 2.87 -23.19
C PRO A 523 -48.42 2.88 -22.10
N VAL A 524 -48.53 1.77 -21.38
CA VAL A 524 -49.47 1.61 -20.27
C VAL A 524 -48.73 1.65 -18.94
N THR A 525 -49.38 2.23 -17.92
CA THR A 525 -48.87 2.24 -16.55
C THR A 525 -49.69 1.29 -15.68
N ALA A 526 -49.00 0.52 -14.84
CA ALA A 526 -49.59 -0.23 -13.75
C ALA A 526 -49.08 0.36 -12.43
N VAL A 527 -50.00 0.90 -11.63
CA VAL A 527 -49.67 1.38 -10.28
C VAL A 527 -49.83 0.23 -9.31
N ALA A 528 -48.76 -0.13 -8.63
CA ALA A 528 -48.76 -1.20 -7.65
C ALA A 528 -49.63 -0.88 -6.42
N ALA A 529 -49.84 -1.91 -5.60
CA ALA A 529 -50.39 -1.72 -4.27
C ALA A 529 -49.56 -0.71 -3.48
N GLU A 530 -50.22 0.01 -2.58
CA GLU A 530 -49.56 0.89 -1.63
C GLU A 530 -48.64 0.06 -0.74
N SER A 531 -47.36 0.37 -0.76
CA SER A 531 -46.48 0.02 0.34
C SER A 531 -46.42 1.23 1.27
N ALA A 532 -46.73 1.00 2.53
CA ALA A 532 -46.17 1.84 3.57
C ALA A 532 -44.66 1.80 3.36
N ASN A 533 -43.99 2.95 3.32
CA ASN A 533 -42.55 2.91 3.51
C ASN A 533 -42.36 2.21 4.87
N ALA A 534 -41.68 1.07 4.92
CA ALA A 534 -41.19 0.55 6.20
C ALA A 534 -40.21 1.62 6.67
N LEU A 535 -40.69 2.57 7.47
CA LEU A 535 -40.01 3.83 7.74
C LEU A 535 -38.69 3.64 8.49
N SER A 536 -38.43 2.39 8.92
CA SER A 536 -37.39 2.03 9.84
C SER A 536 -36.76 0.71 9.42
N PRO A 537 -35.45 0.68 9.08
CA PRO A 537 -34.70 -0.55 9.04
C PRO A 537 -34.93 -1.40 10.29
N LEU A 538 -35.26 -2.68 10.10
CA LEU A 538 -35.40 -3.67 11.18
C LEU A 538 -34.30 -4.71 11.05
N TYR A 539 -33.56 -4.90 12.13
CA TYR A 539 -32.49 -5.89 12.24
C TYR A 539 -32.92 -6.99 13.20
N GLY A 540 -32.28 -8.17 13.11
CA GLY A 540 -32.43 -9.16 14.17
C GLY A 540 -32.07 -8.55 15.53
N SER A 541 -32.73 -9.02 16.58
CA SER A 541 -32.45 -8.70 18.00
C SER A 541 -31.87 -9.92 18.70
N ARG A 542 -31.48 -9.82 19.96
CA ARG A 542 -31.01 -10.96 20.73
C ARG A 542 -32.14 -11.92 21.08
N GLU A 543 -33.37 -11.41 21.21
CA GLU A 543 -34.61 -12.15 21.45
C GLU A 543 -34.90 -13.06 20.25
N ASN A 544 -34.39 -12.71 19.08
CA ASN A 544 -34.44 -13.55 17.89
C ASN A 544 -33.34 -14.64 17.94
N ALA A 545 -33.54 -15.65 18.79
CA ALA A 545 -32.55 -16.69 19.06
C ALA A 545 -32.09 -17.52 17.82
N VAL A 546 -32.83 -17.48 16.71
CA VAL A 546 -32.64 -18.36 15.55
C VAL A 546 -32.31 -17.61 14.24
N ALA A 547 -32.67 -16.33 14.08
CA ALA A 547 -32.43 -15.60 12.84
C ALA A 547 -31.64 -14.30 13.05
N ASN A 548 -30.47 -14.20 12.41
CA ASN A 548 -29.89 -12.93 11.96
C ASN A 548 -29.62 -11.86 13.06
N ARG A 549 -29.22 -12.30 14.26
CA ARG A 549 -28.87 -11.45 15.41
C ARG A 549 -27.69 -10.51 15.11
N PRO A 550 -27.57 -9.35 15.77
CA PRO A 550 -26.41 -8.48 15.66
C PRO A 550 -25.14 -9.22 16.11
N THR A 551 -24.09 -9.13 15.30
CA THR A 551 -22.82 -9.84 15.56
C THR A 551 -21.64 -8.88 15.46
N LEU A 552 -20.66 -9.05 16.34
CA LEU A 552 -19.39 -8.34 16.32
C LEU A 552 -18.29 -9.31 15.88
N ASN A 553 -17.72 -9.08 14.71
CA ASN A 553 -16.60 -9.85 14.18
C ASN A 553 -15.28 -9.19 14.57
N LEU A 554 -14.43 -9.94 15.26
CA LEU A 554 -13.11 -9.51 15.71
C LEU A 554 -12.03 -10.31 14.99
N ARG A 555 -10.96 -9.65 14.54
CA ARG A 555 -9.77 -10.29 13.95
C ARG A 555 -8.52 -9.88 14.73
N TYR A 556 -7.59 -10.79 15.02
CA TYR A 556 -6.44 -10.52 15.90
C TYR A 556 -5.17 -11.30 15.55
N LEU A 557 -4.01 -10.77 15.97
CA LEU A 557 -2.72 -11.47 15.91
C LEU A 557 -2.61 -12.51 17.03
N ARG A 558 -2.02 -13.66 16.70
CA ARG A 558 -1.79 -14.77 17.63
C ARG A 558 -0.30 -14.96 17.86
N ASP A 559 0.07 -15.30 19.09
CA ASP A 559 1.47 -15.58 19.37
C ASP A 559 1.95 -16.90 18.75
N VAL A 560 3.25 -16.95 18.41
CA VAL A 560 3.89 -18.20 18.00
C VAL A 560 4.03 -19.18 19.15
N THR A 561 4.09 -20.46 18.83
CA THR A 561 4.47 -21.49 19.81
C THR A 561 5.98 -21.67 19.80
N LEU A 562 6.60 -21.46 20.96
CA LEU A 562 8.02 -21.75 21.17
C LEU A 562 8.22 -23.24 21.45
N SER A 563 9.02 -23.90 20.63
CA SER A 563 9.43 -25.30 20.81
C SER A 563 10.77 -25.37 21.55
N PRO A 564 11.15 -26.52 22.14
CA PRO A 564 12.47 -26.67 22.76
C PRO A 564 13.58 -26.28 21.78
N PRO A 565 14.56 -25.47 22.19
CA PRO A 565 15.65 -25.05 21.31
C PRO A 565 16.61 -26.22 21.01
N THR A 566 17.45 -26.02 20.00
CA THR A 566 18.67 -26.82 19.84
C THR A 566 19.83 -26.07 20.50
N LEU A 567 20.50 -26.69 21.47
CA LEU A 567 21.61 -26.10 22.20
C LEU A 567 22.94 -26.46 21.52
N GLY A 568 23.78 -25.46 21.26
CA GLY A 568 25.15 -25.66 20.75
C GLY A 568 26.20 -24.96 21.60
N ILE A 569 27.45 -24.98 21.12
CA ILE A 569 28.59 -24.36 21.81
C ILE A 569 28.54 -22.86 21.56
N SER A 570 28.22 -22.09 22.60
CA SER A 570 27.99 -20.65 22.52
C SER A 570 26.86 -20.22 21.56
N GLU A 571 26.01 -21.14 21.08
CA GLU A 571 24.90 -20.87 20.13
C GLU A 571 23.56 -21.45 20.64
N ILE A 572 22.45 -20.77 20.36
CA ILE A 572 21.09 -21.23 20.65
C ILE A 572 20.30 -21.14 19.35
N THR A 573 19.77 -22.27 18.90
CA THR A 573 18.79 -22.31 17.81
C THR A 573 17.39 -22.32 18.40
N LEU A 574 16.66 -21.22 18.27
CA LEU A 574 15.27 -21.10 18.72
C LEU A 574 14.34 -21.73 17.69
N ASN A 575 13.62 -22.78 18.10
CA ASN A 575 12.63 -23.45 17.26
C ASN A 575 11.24 -22.91 17.55
N TRP A 576 10.47 -22.59 16.51
CA TRP A 576 9.12 -22.05 16.70
C TRP A 576 8.18 -22.45 15.56
N THR A 577 6.88 -22.36 15.84
CA THR A 577 5.83 -22.62 14.86
C THR A 577 4.77 -21.54 14.89
N PHE A 578 4.29 -21.15 13.71
CA PHE A 578 3.07 -20.37 13.62
C PHE A 578 1.90 -21.15 14.23
N PRO A 579 0.87 -20.45 14.70
CA PRO A 579 -0.39 -21.07 15.12
C PRO A 579 -0.97 -22.03 14.07
N ILE A 580 -1.63 -23.10 14.52
CA ILE A 580 -2.27 -24.09 13.64
C ILE A 580 -3.25 -23.38 12.69
N GLY A 581 -3.16 -23.70 11.39
CA GLY A 581 -3.97 -23.09 10.33
C GLY A 581 -3.40 -21.78 9.77
N SER A 582 -2.26 -21.30 10.27
CA SER A 582 -1.58 -20.10 9.76
C SER A 582 -0.36 -20.45 8.88
N THR A 583 -0.05 -19.58 7.92
CA THR A 583 1.13 -19.64 7.06
C THR A 583 1.89 -18.31 7.09
N ASN A 584 2.99 -18.20 6.34
CA ASN A 584 3.74 -16.95 6.17
C ASN A 584 3.03 -15.86 5.35
N ALA A 585 1.84 -16.16 4.81
CA ALA A 585 0.97 -15.15 4.25
C ALA A 585 0.15 -14.41 5.33
N ASN A 586 0.14 -14.95 6.57
CA ASN A 586 -0.53 -14.35 7.72
C ASN A 586 0.33 -13.35 8.49
N TYR A 587 1.63 -13.55 8.47
CA TYR A 587 2.60 -12.87 9.32
C TYR A 587 3.85 -12.60 8.48
N ASP A 588 4.41 -11.40 8.58
CA ASP A 588 5.67 -11.06 7.93
C ASP A 588 6.87 -11.60 8.71
N GLY A 589 6.70 -11.94 9.99
CA GLY A 589 7.75 -12.62 10.74
C GLY A 589 7.52 -12.76 12.24
N VAL A 590 8.63 -12.93 12.96
CA VAL A 590 8.64 -13.09 14.42
C VAL A 590 9.78 -12.28 15.02
N LEU A 591 9.49 -11.58 16.10
CA LEU A 591 10.44 -10.88 16.94
C LEU A 591 10.69 -11.72 18.20
N PHE A 592 11.94 -11.88 18.59
CA PHE A 592 12.34 -12.58 19.82
C PHE A 592 13.04 -11.60 20.73
N ALA A 593 12.58 -11.51 21.97
CA ALA A 593 13.28 -10.85 23.06
C ALA A 593 13.85 -11.90 24.02
N LYS A 594 15.01 -11.60 24.59
CA LYS A 594 15.67 -12.45 25.58
C LYS A 594 16.14 -11.70 26.81
N ARG A 595 16.24 -12.43 27.90
CA ARG A 595 16.79 -11.97 29.18
C ARG A 595 17.60 -13.09 29.81
N ALA A 596 18.77 -12.76 30.37
CA ALA A 596 19.56 -13.72 31.13
C ALA A 596 18.87 -14.08 32.46
N GLY A 597 18.98 -15.34 32.88
CA GLY A 597 18.29 -15.91 34.03
C GLY A 597 16.97 -16.60 33.67
N GLY A 598 16.20 -16.97 34.70
CA GLY A 598 14.92 -17.69 34.56
C GLY A 598 13.68 -16.79 34.51
N ILE A 599 13.84 -15.47 34.35
CA ILE A 599 12.73 -14.51 34.30
C ILE A 599 12.50 -14.09 32.85
N ALA A 600 11.25 -14.18 32.40
CA ALA A 600 10.88 -13.72 31.06
C ALA A 600 11.19 -12.22 30.84
N PRO A 601 11.52 -11.83 29.60
CA PRO A 601 11.58 -10.41 29.22
C PRO A 601 10.25 -9.69 29.50
N THR A 602 10.34 -8.48 30.06
CA THR A 602 9.19 -7.56 30.23
C THR A 602 9.01 -6.61 29.04
N PHE A 603 9.99 -6.58 28.12
CA PHE A 603 9.89 -5.84 26.88
C PHE A 603 8.59 -6.16 26.15
N ALA A 604 7.99 -5.15 25.51
CA ALA A 604 6.87 -5.28 24.60
C ALA A 604 7.16 -4.35 23.41
N PRO A 605 7.16 -4.87 22.17
CA PRO A 605 7.40 -4.04 20.99
C PRO A 605 6.23 -3.06 20.79
N ALA A 606 6.56 -1.84 20.35
CA ALA A 606 5.58 -0.85 19.94
C ALA A 606 5.27 -1.02 18.44
N ASP A 607 3.99 -0.97 18.08
CA ASP A 607 3.56 -0.96 16.69
C ASP A 607 4.19 0.21 15.93
N GLY A 608 4.55 -0.01 14.66
CA GLY A 608 5.25 0.95 13.81
C GLY A 608 6.74 1.09 14.09
N THR A 609 7.29 0.39 15.09
CA THR A 609 8.73 0.43 15.42
C THR A 609 9.43 -0.83 14.96
N VAL A 610 10.46 -0.68 14.13
CA VAL A 610 11.34 -1.80 13.73
C VAL A 610 12.47 -1.97 14.73
N TYR A 611 12.59 -3.17 15.28
CA TYR A 611 13.65 -3.53 16.24
C TYR A 611 14.77 -4.30 15.56
N THR A 612 16.02 -3.85 15.72
CA THR A 612 17.20 -4.54 15.19
C THR A 612 17.71 -5.59 16.16
N THR A 613 18.23 -6.70 15.63
CA THR A 613 18.86 -7.75 16.46
C THR A 613 20.03 -7.17 17.28
N GLY A 614 20.11 -7.57 18.55
CA GLY A 614 21.05 -7.05 19.52
C GLY A 614 20.62 -5.74 20.20
N ALA A 615 19.58 -5.05 19.74
CA ALA A 615 19.08 -3.85 20.41
C ALA A 615 18.67 -4.15 21.87
N GLN A 616 18.91 -3.20 22.77
CA GLN A 616 18.58 -3.30 24.19
C GLN A 616 17.46 -2.29 24.56
N PRO A 617 16.21 -2.53 24.11
CA PRO A 617 15.09 -1.61 24.32
C PRO A 617 14.72 -1.45 25.81
N VAL A 618 15.07 -2.43 26.65
CA VAL A 618 14.95 -2.37 28.10
C VAL A 618 16.27 -2.81 28.71
N ALA A 619 16.72 -2.14 29.77
CA ALA A 619 17.98 -2.46 30.44
C ALA A 619 18.09 -3.95 30.80
N GLY A 620 19.11 -4.66 30.28
CA GLY A 620 19.32 -6.09 30.51
C GLY A 620 18.41 -7.04 29.71
N GLN A 621 17.65 -6.54 28.73
CA GLN A 621 16.82 -7.34 27.83
C GLN A 621 17.14 -6.97 26.37
N PHE A 622 17.38 -7.99 25.56
CA PHE A 622 17.90 -7.81 24.21
C PHE A 622 16.94 -8.37 23.18
N VAL A 623 16.91 -7.77 22.00
CA VAL A 623 16.30 -8.37 20.81
C VAL A 623 17.21 -9.51 20.37
N ALA A 624 16.76 -10.74 20.57
CA ALA A 624 17.50 -11.94 20.19
C ALA A 624 17.47 -12.17 18.68
N ALA A 625 16.34 -11.87 18.04
CA ALA A 625 16.15 -12.00 16.60
C ALA A 625 14.97 -11.14 16.13
N ASN A 626 15.02 -10.63 14.91
CA ASN A 626 13.86 -10.12 14.20
C ASN A 626 13.86 -10.71 12.78
N THR A 627 12.94 -11.65 12.54
CA THR A 627 13.01 -12.55 11.40
C THR A 627 11.98 -12.12 10.33
N GLY A 628 12.25 -12.26 9.01
CA GLY A 628 11.28 -11.99 7.92
C GLY A 628 10.85 -13.24 7.10
N ALA A 629 9.64 -13.26 6.52
CA ALA A 629 8.95 -14.30 5.73
C ALA A 629 9.64 -15.70 5.59
N PHE A 630 9.34 -16.64 6.49
CA PHE A 630 9.86 -18.04 6.45
C PHE A 630 8.84 -19.08 5.96
N ALA A 631 9.28 -20.32 5.76
CA ALA A 631 8.41 -21.48 5.56
C ALA A 631 7.71 -21.93 6.87
N THR A 632 6.75 -22.85 6.75
CA THR A 632 5.79 -23.29 7.80
C THR A 632 6.37 -23.80 9.13
N VAL A 633 7.67 -24.09 9.21
CA VAL A 633 8.42 -24.36 10.45
C VAL A 633 9.76 -23.64 10.33
N SER A 634 10.20 -22.94 11.37
CA SER A 634 11.45 -22.19 11.30
C SER A 634 12.25 -22.17 12.60
N ALA A 635 13.55 -21.99 12.40
CA ALA A 635 14.60 -22.04 13.39
C ALA A 635 15.55 -20.86 13.16
N PHE A 636 15.99 -20.20 14.23
CA PHE A 636 16.93 -19.07 14.13
C PHE A 636 18.13 -19.29 15.06
N ASP A 637 19.33 -19.06 14.54
CA ASP A 637 20.58 -19.13 15.29
C ASP A 637 21.00 -17.74 15.80
N GLU A 638 21.01 -17.59 17.13
CA GLU A 638 21.34 -16.35 17.83
C GLU A 638 22.80 -15.88 17.70
N ASN A 639 23.70 -16.70 17.15
CA ASN A 639 25.05 -16.28 16.80
C ASN A 639 25.15 -15.55 15.45
N GLY A 640 24.04 -15.41 14.73
CA GLY A 640 23.98 -14.88 13.37
C GLY A 640 24.20 -13.38 13.20
N ASP A 641 23.65 -12.54 14.10
CA ASP A 641 23.27 -11.16 13.74
C ASP A 641 23.41 -10.14 14.89
N ASN A 642 24.56 -10.09 15.57
CA ASN A 642 24.87 -9.16 16.70
C ASN A 642 24.24 -9.46 18.07
N SER A 643 23.58 -10.60 18.25
CA SER A 643 23.08 -11.03 19.57
C SER A 643 24.23 -11.58 20.45
N ILE A 644 24.18 -11.31 21.77
CA ILE A 644 25.17 -11.82 22.75
C ILE A 644 24.60 -13.07 23.45
N VAL A 645 25.24 -14.23 23.27
CA VAL A 645 24.89 -15.47 23.99
C VAL A 645 26.09 -15.93 24.82
N LEU A 646 25.91 -16.03 26.15
CA LEU A 646 26.96 -16.43 27.10
C LEU A 646 26.97 -17.94 27.33
N PRO A 647 28.12 -18.64 27.17
CA PRO A 647 28.30 -20.05 27.54
C PRO A 647 27.84 -20.39 28.95
N GLY A 648 27.02 -21.43 29.10
CA GLY A 648 26.52 -21.89 30.40
C GLY A 648 25.54 -20.92 31.09
N THR A 649 25.16 -19.82 30.45
CA THR A 649 24.18 -18.88 31.00
C THR A 649 22.77 -19.25 30.54
N PRO A 650 21.80 -19.37 31.47
CA PRO A 650 20.41 -19.56 31.09
C PRO A 650 19.82 -18.27 30.50
N TYR A 651 19.10 -18.39 29.39
CA TYR A 651 18.32 -17.31 28.80
C TYR A 651 16.86 -17.70 28.72
N THR A 652 15.99 -16.77 29.09
CA THR A 652 14.54 -16.88 28.91
C THR A 652 14.08 -15.99 27.75
N TYR A 653 13.16 -16.50 26.95
CA TYR A 653 12.68 -15.86 25.73
C TYR A 653 11.21 -15.47 25.80
N LYS A 654 10.86 -14.43 25.03
CA LYS A 654 9.50 -14.05 24.70
C LYS A 654 9.43 -13.73 23.21
N ALA A 655 8.44 -14.28 22.51
CA ALA A 655 8.35 -14.19 21.05
C ALA A 655 7.03 -13.59 20.60
N TYR A 656 7.09 -12.72 19.60
CA TYR A 656 5.97 -11.93 19.07
C TYR A 656 5.83 -12.22 17.58
N THR A 657 4.66 -12.59 17.09
CA THR A 657 4.42 -12.51 15.65
C THR A 657 4.39 -11.04 15.24
N HIS A 658 4.87 -10.73 14.06
CA HIS A 658 4.68 -9.41 13.47
C HIS A 658 4.16 -9.47 12.04
N ASP A 659 3.45 -8.42 11.65
CA ASP A 659 2.81 -8.27 10.35
C ASP A 659 3.19 -6.91 9.75
N ALA A 660 3.59 -6.90 8.48
CA ALA A 660 3.98 -5.71 7.74
C ALA A 660 2.80 -4.96 7.10
N THR A 661 1.56 -5.46 7.26
CA THR A 661 0.37 -4.81 6.71
C THR A 661 -0.07 -3.62 7.55
N ALA A 662 -0.39 -2.50 6.88
CA ALA A 662 -0.99 -1.35 7.56
C ALA A 662 -2.40 -1.70 8.04
N ILE A 663 -2.71 -1.40 9.30
CA ILE A 663 -4.01 -1.69 9.91
C ILE A 663 -4.74 -0.37 10.13
N ALA A 664 -5.76 -0.12 9.30
CA ALA A 664 -6.59 1.08 9.40
C ALA A 664 -7.39 1.05 10.72
N GLY A 665 -7.21 2.07 11.56
CA GLY A 665 -7.86 2.20 12.86
C GLY A 665 -7.18 1.45 14.01
N ALA A 666 -5.94 0.96 13.85
CA ALA A 666 -5.13 0.54 15.00
C ALA A 666 -4.48 1.76 15.70
N ALA A 667 -3.95 1.57 16.92
CA ALA A 667 -3.26 2.63 17.69
C ALA A 667 -2.10 3.29 16.91
N SER A 668 -1.42 2.51 16.07
CA SER A 668 -0.60 3.00 14.97
C SER A 668 -1.11 2.37 13.69
N SER A 669 -1.39 3.17 12.66
CA SER A 669 -1.72 2.64 11.32
C SER A 669 -0.48 2.13 10.59
N ALA A 670 0.72 2.57 11.01
CA ALA A 670 1.99 2.18 10.42
C ALA A 670 2.43 0.80 10.94
N ALA A 671 2.79 -0.07 10.00
CA ALA A 671 3.43 -1.36 10.25
C ALA A 671 4.90 -1.19 10.69
N PRO A 672 5.54 -2.18 11.34
CA PRO A 672 4.99 -3.51 11.68
C PRO A 672 4.09 -3.49 12.93
N HIS A 673 3.08 -4.36 12.94
CA HIS A 673 2.23 -4.63 14.10
C HIS A 673 2.65 -5.91 14.80
N TYR A 674 2.63 -5.92 16.13
CA TYR A 674 3.12 -7.05 16.92
C TYR A 674 2.02 -7.71 17.75
N SER A 675 2.14 -9.02 17.99
CA SER A 675 1.37 -9.64 19.08
C SER A 675 1.91 -9.19 20.45
N PHE A 676 1.24 -9.53 21.56
CA PHE A 676 1.74 -9.22 22.91
C PHE A 676 2.85 -10.16 23.39
N GLY A 677 3.04 -11.25 22.66
CA GLY A 677 4.14 -12.20 22.76
C GLY A 677 3.85 -13.35 23.71
N ASN A 678 4.18 -14.57 23.28
CA ASN A 678 4.00 -15.78 24.08
C ASN A 678 5.06 -15.84 25.19
N THR A 679 4.60 -16.08 26.42
CA THR A 679 5.47 -16.38 27.57
C THR A 679 5.70 -17.87 27.76
N SER A 680 5.65 -18.69 26.70
CA SER A 680 6.17 -20.06 26.72
C SER A 680 7.67 -19.99 27.02
N THR A 681 7.98 -19.92 28.31
CA THR A 681 9.30 -19.61 28.82
C THR A 681 10.19 -20.81 28.60
N GLN A 682 10.96 -20.76 27.52
CA GLN A 682 12.06 -21.68 27.30
C GLN A 682 13.29 -21.07 27.97
N THR A 683 13.79 -21.74 29.01
CA THR A 683 15.07 -21.38 29.64
C THR A 683 16.16 -22.24 29.02
N ASN A 684 17.04 -21.61 28.27
CA ASN A 684 18.01 -22.29 27.41
C ASN A 684 19.42 -21.93 27.86
N ALA A 685 20.25 -22.93 28.12
CA ALA A 685 21.66 -22.73 28.42
C ALA A 685 22.50 -23.19 27.24
N THR A 686 23.40 -22.35 26.74
CA THR A 686 24.42 -22.81 25.80
C THR A 686 25.37 -23.78 26.48
N VAL A 687 25.93 -24.69 25.70
CA VAL A 687 26.91 -25.64 26.20
C VAL A 687 28.27 -24.92 26.35
N THR A 688 28.90 -25.04 27.52
CA THR A 688 30.28 -24.58 27.72
C THR A 688 31.23 -25.47 26.92
N GLY A 689 32.27 -24.89 26.29
CA GLY A 689 33.09 -25.51 25.24
C GLY A 689 33.55 -26.96 25.45
N GLY A 690 33.86 -27.65 24.34
CA GLY A 690 34.45 -28.99 24.36
C GLY A 690 33.74 -30.05 23.51
N GLY A 691 33.20 -29.70 22.34
CA GLY A 691 33.05 -30.72 21.31
C GLY A 691 34.43 -31.27 20.95
N ALA A 692 34.54 -32.55 20.59
CA ALA A 692 35.83 -33.20 20.32
C ALA A 692 36.73 -32.46 19.30
N ASN A 693 36.16 -31.50 18.53
CA ASN A 693 36.85 -30.81 17.45
C ASN A 693 36.81 -29.26 17.40
N LYS A 694 36.14 -28.55 18.31
CA LYS A 694 35.98 -27.09 18.23
C LYS A 694 35.77 -26.51 19.63
N ASN A 695 36.61 -25.55 20.04
CA ASN A 695 36.52 -24.94 21.37
C ASN A 695 35.38 -23.91 21.44
N TRP A 696 35.36 -22.99 20.49
CA TRP A 696 34.29 -21.99 20.28
C TRP A 696 34.34 -21.47 18.84
N SER A 697 33.27 -20.80 18.41
CA SER A 697 33.28 -19.95 17.20
C SER A 697 32.58 -18.65 17.46
N TYR A 698 32.94 -17.68 16.64
CA TYR A 698 32.33 -16.38 16.61
C TYR A 698 31.99 -16.04 15.16
N LYS A 699 30.75 -15.64 14.89
CA LYS A 699 30.30 -15.21 13.57
C LYS A 699 30.16 -13.69 13.55
N THR A 700 30.53 -13.11 12.43
CA THR A 700 30.48 -11.67 12.14
C THR A 700 29.49 -11.39 11.02
N GLY A 701 29.18 -10.11 10.80
CA GLY A 701 28.51 -9.66 9.57
C GLY A 701 29.48 -9.58 8.39
N ALA A 702 30.80 -9.52 8.66
CA ALA A 702 31.84 -9.48 7.66
C ALA A 702 31.87 -10.73 6.76
N THR A 703 31.97 -10.52 5.45
CA THR A 703 32.24 -11.60 4.48
C THR A 703 33.73 -11.95 4.38
N THR A 704 34.61 -11.06 4.86
CA THR A 704 36.04 -11.30 5.00
C THR A 704 36.54 -10.72 6.31
N LEU A 705 37.33 -11.50 7.07
CA LEU A 705 37.95 -11.06 8.32
C LEU A 705 39.45 -10.88 8.16
N ALA A 706 39.98 -9.85 8.81
CA ALA A 706 41.39 -9.75 9.08
C ALA A 706 41.84 -10.89 9.99
N ALA A 707 43.10 -11.29 9.88
CA ALA A 707 43.66 -12.26 10.81
C ALA A 707 43.56 -11.74 12.26
N PRO A 708 43.20 -12.58 13.25
CA PRO A 708 42.99 -12.11 14.61
C PRO A 708 44.30 -11.79 15.32
N ALA A 709 44.27 -10.79 16.21
CA ALA A 709 45.31 -10.48 17.16
C ALA A 709 44.91 -10.97 18.56
N LEU A 710 45.90 -11.41 19.34
CA LEU A 710 45.70 -12.00 20.66
C LEU A 710 46.52 -11.25 21.71
N ASP A 711 45.89 -10.93 22.84
CA ASP A 711 46.53 -10.69 24.13
C ASP A 711 46.39 -11.97 24.95
N PRO A 712 47.45 -12.80 25.07
CA PRO A 712 47.36 -14.15 25.57
C PRO A 712 46.68 -14.26 26.94
N GLY A 713 45.67 -15.14 27.04
CA GLY A 713 44.92 -15.36 28.28
C GLY A 713 43.87 -14.28 28.60
N ASN A 714 43.74 -13.24 27.76
CA ASN A 714 42.85 -12.11 28.03
C ASN A 714 41.83 -11.89 26.89
N ILE A 715 42.28 -11.42 25.72
CA ILE A 715 41.37 -10.89 24.69
C ILE A 715 41.85 -11.18 23.26
N ILE A 716 40.90 -11.45 22.37
CA ILE A 716 41.11 -11.64 20.93
C ILE A 716 40.43 -10.48 20.22
N VAL A 717 41.11 -9.88 19.25
CA VAL A 717 40.55 -8.82 18.41
C VAL A 717 40.72 -9.16 16.93
N THR A 718 39.71 -8.92 16.11
CA THR A 718 39.80 -8.94 14.66
C THR A 718 39.00 -7.79 14.06
N GLY A 719 39.35 -7.36 12.85
CA GLY A 719 38.57 -6.40 12.07
C GLY A 719 37.91 -7.08 10.87
N GLY A 720 36.82 -6.50 10.38
CA GLY A 720 36.10 -7.00 9.22
C GLY A 720 35.89 -5.98 8.11
N ASN A 721 35.49 -6.48 6.94
CA ASN A 721 34.93 -5.65 5.87
C ASN A 721 33.49 -5.17 6.14
N ASP A 722 32.95 -5.47 7.33
CA ASP A 722 31.74 -4.85 7.87
C ASP A 722 32.03 -3.53 8.61
N ASN A 723 33.27 -3.02 8.50
CA ASN A 723 33.75 -1.79 9.14
C ASN A 723 33.73 -1.85 10.67
N THR A 724 33.86 -3.05 11.24
CA THR A 724 33.83 -3.22 12.69
C THR A 724 35.04 -3.95 13.24
N VAL A 725 35.41 -3.54 14.45
CA VAL A 725 36.37 -4.23 15.31
C VAL A 725 35.57 -5.17 16.19
N HIS A 726 35.86 -6.45 16.10
CA HIS A 726 35.29 -7.50 16.92
C HIS A 726 36.26 -7.91 18.00
N ALA A 727 35.82 -7.85 19.26
CA ALA A 727 36.58 -8.35 20.38
C ALA A 727 35.89 -9.54 21.03
N MET A 728 36.66 -10.59 21.31
CA MET A 728 36.19 -11.84 21.88
C MET A 728 37.02 -12.24 23.11
N SER A 729 36.38 -12.89 24.07
CA SER A 729 37.03 -13.59 25.17
C SER A 729 37.76 -14.84 24.65
N VAL A 730 39.02 -14.98 25.04
CA VAL A 730 39.86 -16.13 24.67
C VAL A 730 39.32 -17.46 25.17
N THR A 731 38.59 -17.44 26.29
CA THR A 731 38.15 -18.67 26.98
C THR A 731 36.98 -19.34 26.30
N ASN A 732 36.10 -18.54 25.68
CA ASN A 732 34.76 -19.02 25.32
C ASN A 732 34.19 -18.39 24.03
N GLY A 733 34.97 -17.54 23.34
CA GLY A 733 34.58 -16.90 22.09
C GLY A 733 33.52 -15.81 22.23
N GLN A 734 33.17 -15.44 23.47
CA GLN A 734 32.15 -14.46 23.76
C GLN A 734 32.60 -13.08 23.31
N ARG A 735 31.70 -12.34 22.65
CA ARG A 735 31.92 -10.92 22.33
C ARG A 735 32.07 -10.07 23.61
N ASN A 736 33.10 -9.23 23.68
CA ASN A 736 33.31 -8.34 24.84
C ASN A 736 32.42 -7.09 24.81
N TYR A 737 32.06 -6.61 23.61
CA TYR A 737 31.13 -5.49 23.42
C TYR A 737 30.44 -5.61 22.05
N GLN A 738 29.23 -5.07 21.89
CA GLN A 738 28.56 -4.99 20.59
C GLN A 738 29.09 -3.80 19.77
N PRO A 739 29.62 -4.00 18.54
CA PRO A 739 29.93 -2.89 17.66
C PRO A 739 28.66 -2.11 17.29
N GLY A 740 28.71 -0.80 17.41
CA GLY A 740 27.59 0.10 17.13
C GLY A 740 27.81 1.50 17.69
N GLY A 741 27.25 2.51 17.01
CA GLY A 741 27.51 3.90 17.35
C GLY A 741 29.01 4.22 17.24
N THR A 742 29.64 4.62 18.34
CA THR A 742 31.08 4.91 18.43
C THR A 742 31.91 3.75 18.98
N PHE A 743 31.31 2.60 19.26
CA PHE A 743 31.99 1.44 19.86
C PHE A 743 32.44 0.47 18.77
N GLY A 744 33.75 0.38 18.52
CA GLY A 744 34.36 -0.57 17.59
C GLY A 744 33.84 -0.47 16.16
N VAL A 745 33.48 0.73 15.69
CA VAL A 745 33.03 1.01 14.32
C VAL A 745 33.99 1.99 13.64
N THR A 746 34.36 1.69 12.41
CA THR A 746 35.17 2.55 11.52
C THR A 746 34.32 3.06 10.35
N GLY A 747 34.80 4.08 9.61
CA GLY A 747 34.11 4.56 8.41
C GLY A 747 34.36 3.72 7.16
N GLY A 748 35.32 2.77 7.21
CA GLY A 748 35.66 1.88 6.11
C GLY A 748 36.18 0.52 6.57
N THR A 749 36.48 -0.34 5.60
CA THR A 749 36.80 -1.76 5.85
C THR A 749 38.12 -1.95 6.60
N ILE A 750 38.22 -3.04 7.36
CA ILE A 750 39.45 -3.45 8.04
C ILE A 750 39.90 -4.77 7.42
N GLN A 751 41.05 -4.77 6.75
CA GLN A 751 41.50 -5.90 5.93
C GLN A 751 42.72 -6.63 6.47
N THR A 752 43.37 -6.07 7.49
CA THR A 752 44.62 -6.60 8.05
C THR A 752 44.58 -6.65 9.57
N ARG A 753 45.44 -7.52 10.12
CA ARG A 753 45.51 -7.82 11.55
C ARG A 753 45.74 -6.53 12.36
N PRO A 754 44.78 -6.08 13.18
CA PRO A 754 44.99 -4.92 14.03
C PRO A 754 46.07 -5.23 15.07
N PRO A 755 47.09 -4.39 15.28
CA PRO A 755 47.93 -4.51 16.47
C PRO A 755 47.09 -4.41 17.74
N LEU A 756 47.42 -5.25 18.72
CA LEU A 756 46.78 -5.31 20.02
C LEU A 756 47.88 -5.23 21.08
N ILE A 757 47.90 -4.15 21.85
CA ILE A 757 48.91 -3.90 22.88
C ILE A 757 48.28 -4.15 24.24
N ALA A 758 48.86 -5.07 25.01
CA ALA A 758 48.39 -5.42 26.34
C ALA A 758 48.39 -4.23 27.30
N ALA A 759 47.52 -4.29 28.32
CA ALA A 759 47.36 -3.23 29.31
C ALA A 759 48.67 -2.88 30.03
N SER A 760 49.52 -3.89 30.30
CA SER A 760 50.83 -3.72 30.93
C SER A 760 51.80 -2.91 30.09
N ASP A 761 51.65 -2.91 28.76
CA ASP A 761 52.66 -2.43 27.83
C ASP A 761 52.30 -1.13 27.17
N THR A 762 51.02 -0.91 26.88
CA THR A 762 50.53 0.33 26.25
C THR A 762 50.98 1.57 27.03
N SER A 763 51.27 2.65 26.31
CA SER A 763 51.53 3.97 26.87
C SER A 763 50.28 4.84 27.00
N HIS A 764 49.12 4.37 26.52
CA HIS A 764 47.88 5.14 26.51
C HIS A 764 47.40 5.41 27.95
N PRO A 765 47.23 6.68 28.36
CA PRO A 765 47.07 7.04 29.77
C PRO A 765 45.80 6.46 30.41
N SER A 766 44.71 6.32 29.64
CA SER A 766 43.45 5.74 30.15
C SER A 766 43.41 4.21 30.12
N CYS A 767 44.40 3.56 29.48
CA CYS A 767 44.46 2.10 29.36
C CYS A 767 45.67 1.45 30.04
N LYS A 768 46.70 2.22 30.43
CA LYS A 768 47.85 1.69 31.16
C LYS A 768 47.39 0.91 32.39
N ASN A 769 47.72 -0.38 32.43
CA ASN A 769 47.33 -1.35 33.47
C ASN A 769 45.81 -1.52 33.67
N VAL A 770 44.98 -1.09 32.71
CA VAL A 770 43.51 -1.13 32.79
C VAL A 770 42.91 -1.88 31.61
N CYS A 771 43.35 -1.61 30.37
CA CYS A 771 42.80 -2.21 29.16
C CYS A 771 43.87 -2.41 28.09
N ALA A 772 43.67 -3.40 27.23
CA ALA A 772 44.43 -3.49 25.99
C ALA A 772 43.94 -2.45 24.98
N VAL A 773 44.85 -1.93 24.15
CA VAL A 773 44.57 -0.95 23.10
C VAL A 773 44.78 -1.60 21.74
N THR A 774 43.83 -1.42 20.83
CA THR A 774 43.99 -1.83 19.44
C THR A 774 43.98 -0.62 18.51
N TYR A 775 44.89 -0.63 17.53
CA TYR A 775 44.97 0.41 16.50
C TYR A 775 44.54 -0.17 15.16
N VAL A 776 43.75 0.58 14.39
CA VAL A 776 43.16 0.13 13.14
C VAL A 776 43.35 1.20 12.08
N ALA A 777 43.92 0.83 10.94
CA ALA A 777 43.93 1.66 9.75
C ALA A 777 42.86 1.14 8.79
N ALA A 778 41.87 1.97 8.48
CA ALA A 778 40.66 1.55 7.77
C ALA A 778 40.63 2.02 6.30
N GLY A 779 39.79 1.37 5.49
CA GLY A 779 39.63 1.64 4.07
C GLY A 779 39.05 3.03 3.73
N ASP A 780 38.59 3.79 4.73
CA ASP A 780 38.17 5.19 4.58
C ASP A 780 39.34 6.19 4.68
N GLY A 781 40.56 5.69 4.91
CA GLY A 781 41.76 6.51 5.05
C GLY A 781 41.98 7.08 6.44
N THR A 782 41.24 6.63 7.45
CA THR A 782 41.37 7.06 8.85
C THR A 782 42.07 6.00 9.69
N VAL A 783 42.82 6.43 10.71
CA VAL A 783 43.39 5.55 11.74
C VAL A 783 42.63 5.75 13.04
N TYR A 784 42.28 4.65 13.69
CA TYR A 784 41.47 4.59 14.91
C TYR A 784 42.25 3.91 16.03
N ALA A 785 42.00 4.33 17.27
CA ALA A 785 42.38 3.60 18.47
C ALA A 785 41.14 3.25 19.28
N PHE A 786 41.01 1.99 19.68
CA PHE A 786 39.91 1.51 20.49
C PHE A 786 40.42 0.85 21.78
N ARG A 787 39.62 0.99 22.84
CA ARG A 787 39.67 0.05 23.96
C ARG A 787 39.26 -1.33 23.46
N ALA A 788 40.13 -2.32 23.60
CA ALA A 788 39.83 -3.66 23.10
C ALA A 788 38.70 -4.33 23.89
N ASP A 789 38.57 -4.04 25.19
CA ASP A 789 37.58 -4.65 26.10
C ASP A 789 36.16 -4.10 25.92
N THR A 790 36.01 -2.80 25.68
CA THR A 790 34.68 -2.14 25.60
C THR A 790 34.34 -1.61 24.21
N GLY A 791 35.30 -1.60 23.30
CA GLY A 791 35.14 -1.02 21.96
C GLY A 791 35.13 0.50 21.96
N ALA A 792 35.27 1.16 23.11
CA ALA A 792 35.19 2.61 23.18
C ALA A 792 36.29 3.25 22.32
N LEU A 793 35.89 4.19 21.44
CA LEU A 793 36.82 5.01 20.67
C LEU A 793 37.68 5.86 21.61
N LEU A 794 39.00 5.70 21.53
CA LEU A 794 39.96 6.51 22.26
C LEU A 794 40.30 7.78 21.48
N TRP A 795 40.64 7.62 20.20
CA TRP A 795 40.88 8.70 19.26
C TRP A 795 40.77 8.20 17.81
N GLN A 796 40.61 9.12 16.87
CA GLN A 796 40.73 8.88 15.43
C GLN A 796 41.48 10.03 14.77
N THR A 797 42.15 9.77 13.65
CA THR A 797 42.79 10.81 12.84
C THR A 797 41.78 11.53 11.94
N ILE A 798 42.24 12.59 11.26
CA ILE A 798 41.62 12.99 9.99
C ILE A 798 41.90 11.92 8.91
N VAL A 799 41.23 12.00 7.76
CA VAL A 799 41.57 11.18 6.59
C VAL A 799 42.99 11.52 6.12
N LEU A 800 43.87 10.52 6.10
CA LEU A 800 45.30 10.66 5.75
C LEU A 800 45.60 10.33 4.28
N THR A 801 44.62 9.78 3.56
CA THR A 801 44.72 9.40 2.14
C THR A 801 44.11 10.45 1.22
N THR A 802 44.46 10.43 -0.06
CA THR A 802 43.96 11.38 -1.06
C THR A 802 43.50 10.67 -2.32
N GLY A 803 42.31 11.04 -2.84
CA GLY A 803 41.72 10.47 -4.05
C GLY A 803 40.61 9.45 -3.75
N ALA A 804 39.56 9.43 -4.57
CA ALA A 804 38.42 8.53 -4.38
C ALA A 804 38.85 7.05 -4.50
N GLY A 805 38.39 6.21 -3.56
CA GLY A 805 38.77 4.80 -3.47
C GLY A 805 40.13 4.52 -2.81
N SER A 806 40.78 5.56 -2.28
CA SER A 806 42.00 5.42 -1.48
C SER A 806 41.69 5.04 -0.04
N GLY A 807 42.64 4.40 0.63
CA GLY A 807 42.49 3.97 2.02
C GLY A 807 43.76 3.33 2.54
N PHE A 808 43.62 2.47 3.55
CA PHE A 808 44.71 1.64 4.05
C PHE A 808 44.49 0.18 3.67
N LEU A 809 45.55 -0.48 3.21
CA LEU A 809 45.59 -1.94 3.07
C LEU A 809 46.63 -2.58 3.99
N ALA A 810 47.73 -1.89 4.30
CA ALA A 810 48.68 -2.31 5.34
C ALA A 810 48.11 -2.11 6.75
N ALA A 811 48.43 -3.02 7.69
CA ALA A 811 48.12 -2.78 9.10
C ALA A 811 49.03 -1.68 9.69
N PRO A 812 48.59 -1.00 10.76
CA PRO A 812 49.50 -0.18 11.55
C PRO A 812 50.61 -1.05 12.17
N ALA A 813 51.84 -0.57 12.11
CA ALA A 813 52.94 -1.10 12.91
C ALA A 813 53.14 -0.21 14.13
N VAL A 814 53.50 -0.79 15.28
CA VAL A 814 53.63 -0.04 16.53
C VAL A 814 55.03 -0.20 17.07
N GLN A 815 55.74 0.91 17.29
CA GLN A 815 56.90 0.93 18.15
C GLN A 815 56.44 1.19 19.59
N VAL A 816 56.31 0.11 20.35
CA VAL A 816 55.83 0.14 21.74
C VAL A 816 56.91 0.74 22.64
N LYS A 817 56.54 1.72 23.46
CA LYS A 817 57.49 2.41 24.34
C LYS A 817 58.13 1.46 25.35
N SER A 818 57.35 0.55 25.95
CA SER A 818 57.85 -0.38 26.97
C SER A 818 58.91 -1.35 26.43
N PHE A 819 58.87 -1.67 25.13
CA PHE A 819 59.83 -2.57 24.48
C PHE A 819 61.03 -1.85 23.86
N SER A 820 60.99 -0.52 23.80
CA SER A 820 62.02 0.27 23.12
C SER A 820 63.20 0.59 24.04
N GLY A 821 64.42 0.51 23.48
CA GLY A 821 65.64 0.87 24.19
C GLY A 821 65.81 2.38 24.43
N VAL A 822 66.90 2.77 25.09
CA VAL A 822 67.20 4.18 25.46
C VAL A 822 67.31 5.14 24.27
N GLY A 823 67.57 4.64 23.07
CA GLY A 823 67.63 5.44 21.83
C GLY A 823 66.26 5.91 21.31
N TYR A 824 65.16 5.36 21.81
CA TYR A 824 63.81 5.79 21.46
C TYR A 824 63.36 6.96 22.34
N ILE A 825 63.18 8.14 21.75
CA ILE A 825 63.07 9.39 22.50
C ILE A 825 61.62 9.76 22.87
N ASN A 826 60.63 9.19 22.18
CA ASN A 826 59.24 9.50 22.46
C ASN A 826 58.79 8.89 23.79
N ALA A 827 57.85 9.56 24.46
CA ALA A 827 57.25 9.11 25.73
C ALA A 827 55.99 8.24 25.54
N PHE A 828 55.64 7.93 24.30
CA PHE A 828 54.42 7.24 23.88
C PHE A 828 54.76 6.17 22.84
N ASP A 829 53.82 5.25 22.61
CA ASP A 829 53.86 4.28 21.52
C ASP A 829 53.74 5.05 20.20
N LEU A 830 54.63 4.79 19.24
CA LEU A 830 54.56 5.44 17.93
C LEU A 830 53.91 4.50 16.92
N ILE A 831 52.86 4.98 16.28
CA ILE A 831 52.10 4.20 15.30
C ILE A 831 52.59 4.58 13.91
N ILE A 832 53.04 3.60 13.13
CA ILE A 832 53.51 3.78 11.76
C ILE A 832 52.43 3.26 10.82
N VAL A 833 51.93 4.13 9.95
CA VAL A 833 50.95 3.79 8.92
C VAL A 833 51.41 4.31 7.57
N ALA A 834 51.08 3.58 6.50
CA ALA A 834 51.48 3.93 5.14
C ALA A 834 50.27 3.86 4.20
N THR A 835 50.12 4.86 3.35
CA THR A 835 48.89 5.04 2.56
C THR A 835 48.83 4.14 1.33
N ARG A 836 47.60 3.85 0.90
CA ARG A 836 47.28 3.29 -0.42
C ARG A 836 46.37 4.26 -1.18
N ASN A 837 46.97 5.27 -1.79
CA ASN A 837 46.32 6.21 -2.68
C ASN A 837 46.16 5.59 -4.08
N VAL A 838 44.95 5.60 -4.63
CA VAL A 838 44.65 5.08 -5.98
C VAL A 838 44.23 6.20 -6.93
N GLY A 839 44.37 5.97 -8.24
CA GLY A 839 44.08 6.98 -9.27
C GLY A 839 45.30 7.81 -9.67
N PRO A 840 45.12 9.01 -10.25
CA PRO A 840 46.24 9.85 -10.70
C PRO A 840 47.23 10.15 -9.57
N GLY A 841 48.50 9.78 -9.76
CA GLY A 841 49.55 9.92 -8.75
C GLY A 841 49.68 8.75 -7.76
N SER A 842 48.95 7.64 -7.97
CA SER A 842 49.05 6.43 -7.13
C SER A 842 50.46 5.84 -7.08
N THR A 843 51.28 6.07 -8.11
CA THR A 843 52.65 5.56 -8.20
C THR A 843 53.70 6.49 -7.58
N THR A 844 53.28 7.64 -7.01
CA THR A 844 54.23 8.68 -6.54
C THR A 844 53.83 9.35 -5.22
N ASN A 845 52.53 9.39 -4.90
CA ASN A 845 51.99 10.25 -3.84
C ASN A 845 51.67 9.52 -2.53
N ASN A 846 52.13 8.28 -2.35
CA ASN A 846 51.96 7.58 -1.09
C ASN A 846 52.95 8.08 -0.04
N ARG A 847 52.55 7.98 1.22
CA ARG A 847 53.25 8.58 2.36
C ARG A 847 53.27 7.60 3.53
N VAL A 848 54.23 7.82 4.41
CA VAL A 848 54.30 7.13 5.71
C VAL A 848 54.14 8.17 6.81
N PHE A 849 53.29 7.88 7.78
CA PHE A 849 53.05 8.75 8.93
C PHE A 849 53.52 8.07 10.21
N GLY A 850 54.17 8.83 11.08
CA GLY A 850 54.37 8.49 12.48
C GLY A 850 53.35 9.23 13.33
N LEU A 851 52.51 8.51 14.05
CA LEU A 851 51.43 9.06 14.87
C LEU A 851 51.66 8.78 16.35
N ASN A 852 51.26 9.72 17.20
CA ASN A 852 51.29 9.56 18.64
C ASN A 852 50.18 8.58 19.08
N GLY A 853 50.56 7.43 19.66
CA GLY A 853 49.63 6.39 20.10
C GLY A 853 48.64 6.82 21.18
N ASN A 854 48.91 7.92 21.90
CA ASN A 854 48.02 8.44 22.94
C ASN A 854 46.95 9.40 22.41
N THR A 855 47.17 10.00 21.23
CA THR A 855 46.30 11.10 20.75
C THR A 855 45.94 11.03 19.28
N GLY A 856 46.61 10.19 18.49
CA GLY A 856 46.48 10.14 17.03
C GLY A 856 47.16 11.30 16.30
N ALA A 857 47.82 12.22 16.99
CA ALA A 857 48.45 13.37 16.36
C ALA A 857 49.66 12.95 15.49
N THR A 858 49.78 13.52 14.28
CA THR A 858 50.94 13.31 13.42
C THR A 858 52.19 13.90 14.05
N VAL A 859 53.18 13.06 14.32
CA VAL A 859 54.51 13.44 14.82
C VAL A 859 55.42 13.82 13.65
N TRP A 860 55.39 13.02 12.58
CA TRP A 860 56.13 13.28 11.35
C TRP A 860 55.45 12.63 10.14
N THR A 861 55.78 13.12 8.95
CA THR A 861 55.32 12.59 7.66
C THR A 861 56.51 12.39 6.73
N PHE A 862 56.69 11.18 6.22
CA PHE A 862 57.62 10.88 5.15
C PHE A 862 56.89 10.90 3.80
N ASN A 863 57.32 11.78 2.89
CA ASN A 863 56.70 12.02 1.58
C ASN A 863 57.78 12.17 0.50
N PRO A 864 58.29 11.06 -0.06
CA PRO A 864 59.42 11.09 -0.97
C PRO A 864 59.08 11.53 -2.40
N GLY A 865 57.79 11.60 -2.76
CA GLY A 865 57.34 12.03 -4.10
C GLY A 865 57.48 10.97 -5.21
N ASN A 866 57.94 9.78 -4.87
CA ASN A 866 58.11 8.64 -5.78
C ASN A 866 57.77 7.30 -5.10
N MET A 867 56.89 7.31 -4.11
CA MET A 867 56.41 6.11 -3.43
C MET A 867 55.07 5.65 -4.00
N ASP A 868 55.05 4.43 -4.52
CA ASP A 868 53.85 3.73 -4.95
C ASP A 868 53.08 3.18 -3.74
N ILE A 869 51.98 2.47 -3.98
CA ILE A 869 51.09 1.97 -2.95
C ILE A 869 51.79 1.04 -1.96
N VAL A 870 51.40 1.15 -0.69
CA VAL A 870 51.87 0.29 0.40
C VAL A 870 50.74 -0.64 0.84
N ASN A 871 50.93 -1.93 0.61
CA ASN A 871 49.97 -2.98 0.98
C ASN A 871 50.46 -3.84 2.15
N ALA A 872 51.75 -3.72 2.49
CA ALA A 872 52.42 -4.52 3.49
C ALA A 872 52.56 -3.78 4.82
N THR A 873 52.29 -4.46 5.93
CA THR A 873 52.54 -3.93 7.27
C THR A 873 54.03 -3.59 7.44
N PRO A 874 54.37 -2.35 7.87
CA PRO A 874 55.74 -1.99 8.18
C PRO A 874 56.35 -2.86 9.29
N TYR A 875 57.66 -3.08 9.23
CA TYR A 875 58.41 -3.75 10.31
C TYR A 875 59.12 -2.73 11.18
N ILE A 876 59.06 -2.91 12.51
CA ILE A 876 59.75 -2.06 13.49
C ILE A 876 61.02 -2.74 13.98
N ASP A 877 62.16 -2.14 13.66
CA ASP A 877 63.46 -2.47 14.25
C ASP A 877 63.62 -1.67 15.56
N TYR A 878 63.30 -2.33 16.67
CA TYR A 878 63.37 -1.78 18.02
C TYR A 878 64.78 -1.43 18.48
N VAL A 879 65.80 -2.10 17.91
CA VAL A 879 67.20 -1.92 18.30
C VAL A 879 67.74 -0.63 17.68
N ASN A 880 67.51 -0.44 16.38
CA ASN A 880 68.05 0.69 15.63
C ASN A 880 67.09 1.88 15.52
N ASN A 881 65.86 1.78 16.03
CA ASN A 881 64.81 2.79 15.92
C ASN A 881 64.50 3.12 14.46
N MET A 882 64.24 2.07 13.68
CA MET A 882 63.95 2.17 12.25
C MET A 882 62.63 1.46 11.91
N ALA A 883 61.85 2.06 11.02
CA ALA A 883 60.72 1.43 10.37
C ALA A 883 61.14 1.02 8.95
N TRP A 884 60.89 -0.24 8.61
CA TRP A 884 61.07 -0.78 7.27
C TRP A 884 59.72 -0.89 6.58
N VAL A 885 59.55 -0.13 5.50
CA VAL A 885 58.28 -0.05 4.76
C VAL A 885 58.50 -0.60 3.37
N ALA A 886 57.69 -1.57 2.96
CA ALA A 886 57.68 -2.08 1.60
C ALA A 886 56.57 -1.41 0.77
N SER A 887 56.84 -1.08 -0.48
CA SER A 887 55.89 -0.51 -1.43
C SER A 887 55.99 -1.23 -2.78
N ARG A 888 55.03 -0.93 -3.66
CA ARG A 888 55.23 -1.18 -5.08
C ARG A 888 56.26 -0.20 -5.67
N SER A 889 56.64 -0.44 -6.92
CA SER A 889 57.63 0.32 -7.69
C SER A 889 57.23 0.34 -9.17
N ILE A 890 55.98 0.71 -9.46
CA ILE A 890 55.45 0.87 -10.82
C ILE A 890 55.67 -0.35 -11.74
N GLY A 891 55.68 -1.57 -11.16
CA GLY A 891 55.87 -2.82 -11.91
C GLY A 891 57.30 -3.11 -12.36
N GLY A 892 58.31 -2.43 -11.78
CA GLY A 892 59.72 -2.64 -12.10
C GLY A 892 60.66 -2.09 -11.02
N MET A 893 61.92 -1.82 -11.37
CA MET A 893 62.94 -1.30 -10.42
C MET A 893 63.21 0.22 -10.58
N ALA A 894 62.29 0.95 -11.23
CA ALA A 894 62.45 2.36 -11.53
C ALA A 894 62.31 3.28 -10.30
N GLN A 895 61.63 2.79 -9.25
CA GLN A 895 61.43 3.49 -7.99
C GLN A 895 61.91 2.61 -6.83
N PRO A 896 62.14 3.17 -5.63
CA PRO A 896 62.39 2.34 -4.46
C PRO A 896 61.12 1.62 -4.02
N SER A 897 61.27 0.37 -3.60
CA SER A 897 60.20 -0.48 -3.07
C SER A 897 60.44 -0.97 -1.65
N LEU A 898 61.60 -0.64 -1.07
CA LEU A 898 61.88 -0.84 0.35
C LEU A 898 62.54 0.41 0.93
N TRP A 899 62.00 0.89 2.05
CA TRP A 899 62.34 2.17 2.66
C TRP A 899 62.73 1.95 4.12
N LYS A 900 63.89 2.47 4.53
CA LYS A 900 64.37 2.48 5.92
C LYS A 900 64.20 3.88 6.49
N ILE A 901 63.29 4.05 7.43
CA ILE A 901 62.88 5.36 7.96
C ILE A 901 63.18 5.41 9.46
N ASN A 902 63.80 6.49 9.94
CA ASN A 902 64.07 6.65 11.37
C ASN A 902 62.77 6.95 12.13
N THR A 903 62.45 6.16 13.16
CA THR A 903 61.17 6.29 13.87
C THR A 903 61.08 7.52 14.77
N ASN A 904 62.21 8.04 15.25
CA ASN A 904 62.23 9.25 16.06
C ASN A 904 61.98 10.53 15.23
N THR A 905 62.35 10.54 13.95
CA THR A 905 62.38 11.78 13.14
C THR A 905 61.57 11.73 11.85
N GLY A 906 61.24 10.55 11.33
CA GLY A 906 60.64 10.39 10.00
C GLY A 906 61.63 10.55 8.84
N ASN A 907 62.92 10.74 9.12
CA ASN A 907 63.94 10.92 8.09
C ASN A 907 64.30 9.59 7.40
N LEU A 908 64.55 9.66 6.09
CA LEU A 908 65.03 8.52 5.31
C LEU A 908 66.47 8.18 5.69
N SER A 909 66.70 6.92 6.09
CA SER A 909 68.04 6.37 6.34
C SER A 909 68.57 5.56 5.15
N GLY A 910 67.70 5.08 4.27
CA GLY A 910 68.09 4.33 3.06
C GLY A 910 66.88 3.83 2.28
N SER A 911 67.06 3.55 0.99
CA SER A 911 66.00 3.03 0.11
C SER A 911 66.57 2.08 -0.94
N PHE A 912 65.78 1.10 -1.38
CA PHE A 912 66.22 0.05 -2.29
C PHE A 912 65.21 -0.18 -3.41
N ASN A 913 65.69 -0.32 -4.64
CA ASN A 913 64.87 -0.58 -5.83
C ASN A 913 64.84 -2.09 -6.12
N LEU A 914 63.86 -2.79 -5.53
CA LEU A 914 63.83 -4.25 -5.52
C LEU A 914 62.73 -4.86 -6.39
N ASN A 915 61.91 -4.05 -7.09
CA ASN A 915 60.63 -4.41 -7.72
C ASN A 915 59.44 -4.43 -6.74
N ASP A 916 58.21 -4.58 -7.24
CA ASP A 916 56.97 -4.51 -6.45
C ASP A 916 56.99 -5.50 -5.27
N ILE A 917 56.70 -5.01 -4.06
CA ILE A 917 56.60 -5.82 -2.84
C ILE A 917 55.26 -5.54 -2.15
N ASP A 918 54.42 -6.57 -2.03
CA ASP A 918 53.18 -6.55 -1.24
C ASP A 918 53.27 -7.34 0.08
N GLN A 919 54.44 -7.90 0.40
CA GLN A 919 54.66 -8.70 1.62
C GLN A 919 55.40 -7.89 2.69
N ALA A 920 55.07 -8.14 3.96
CA ALA A 920 55.73 -7.48 5.10
C ALA A 920 57.23 -7.82 5.15
N PRO A 921 58.12 -6.83 5.37
CA PRO A 921 59.51 -7.11 5.68
C PRO A 921 59.66 -7.85 7.01
N THR A 922 60.68 -8.69 7.13
CA THR A 922 61.00 -9.36 8.40
C THR A 922 62.48 -9.30 8.69
N GLN A 923 62.83 -9.07 9.95
CA GLN A 923 64.23 -9.07 10.40
C GLN A 923 64.62 -10.45 10.90
N ASN A 924 65.86 -10.83 10.64
CA ASN A 924 66.45 -12.04 11.21
C ASN A 924 66.84 -11.85 12.69
N PHE A 925 67.20 -12.95 13.35
CA PHE A 925 67.41 -12.99 14.79
C PHE A 925 68.53 -12.05 15.27
N ASP A 926 69.64 -11.98 14.55
CA ASP A 926 70.80 -11.14 14.92
C ASP A 926 70.65 -9.66 14.52
N GLY A 927 69.53 -9.31 13.89
CA GLY A 927 69.18 -7.96 13.48
C GLY A 927 69.90 -7.45 12.24
N ARG A 928 70.80 -8.24 11.61
CA ARG A 928 71.68 -7.78 10.53
C ARG A 928 71.04 -7.84 9.14
N VAL A 929 69.95 -8.56 8.97
CA VAL A 929 69.29 -8.76 7.67
C VAL A 929 67.79 -8.52 7.77
N ILE A 930 67.26 -7.80 6.78
CA ILE A 930 65.83 -7.70 6.47
C ILE A 930 65.55 -8.54 5.23
N TYR A 931 64.58 -9.42 5.31
CA TYR A 931 64.09 -10.23 4.22
C TYR A 931 62.80 -9.67 3.65
N VAL A 932 62.72 -9.62 2.31
CA VAL A 932 61.51 -9.25 1.56
C VAL A 932 61.37 -10.13 0.33
N THR A 933 60.13 -10.38 -0.09
CA THR A 933 59.83 -11.11 -1.32
C THR A 933 59.05 -10.22 -2.28
N THR A 934 59.51 -10.12 -3.51
CA THR A 934 58.81 -9.36 -4.55
C THR A 934 57.61 -10.14 -5.09
N ASN A 935 56.65 -9.42 -5.67
CA ASN A 935 55.49 -9.99 -6.35
C ASN A 935 55.89 -10.90 -7.53
N GLY A 936 57.07 -10.67 -8.11
CA GLY A 936 57.67 -11.51 -9.15
C GLY A 936 58.33 -12.79 -8.64
N GLY A 937 58.26 -13.08 -7.34
CA GLY A 937 58.81 -14.30 -6.75
C GLY A 937 60.33 -14.27 -6.59
N VAL A 938 60.91 -13.13 -6.24
CA VAL A 938 62.34 -13.01 -5.90
C VAL A 938 62.48 -12.66 -4.43
N LEU A 939 63.30 -13.41 -3.70
CA LEU A 939 63.64 -13.14 -2.30
C LEU A 939 64.90 -12.26 -2.23
N TYR A 940 64.88 -11.25 -1.37
CA TYR A 940 66.02 -10.39 -1.11
C TYR A 940 66.47 -10.48 0.35
N ALA A 941 67.78 -10.49 0.55
CA ALA A 941 68.45 -10.29 1.82
C ALA A 941 69.07 -8.88 1.82
N VAL A 942 68.55 -7.98 2.65
CA VAL A 942 68.98 -6.58 2.75
C VAL A 942 69.71 -6.38 4.06
N ARG A 943 70.98 -5.97 4.01
CA ARG A 943 71.77 -5.76 5.22
C ARG A 943 71.34 -4.48 5.93
N THR A 944 71.12 -4.58 7.23
CA THR A 944 70.70 -3.45 8.09
C THR A 944 71.91 -2.68 8.62
N ASP A 945 73.04 -3.38 8.77
CA ASP A 945 74.32 -2.93 9.30
C ASP A 945 75.28 -2.40 8.21
N ILE A 946 74.98 -2.68 6.94
CA ILE A 946 75.74 -2.20 5.78
C ILE A 946 74.82 -1.40 4.85
N ASN A 947 75.17 -0.13 4.62
CA ASN A 947 74.40 0.74 3.72
C ASN A 947 74.36 0.20 2.28
N ASN A 948 73.20 0.32 1.63
CA ASN A 948 72.98 -0.02 0.22
C ASN A 948 73.35 -1.46 -0.17
N CYS A 949 73.25 -2.41 0.77
CA CYS A 949 73.56 -3.80 0.49
C CYS A 949 72.29 -4.66 0.44
N ALA A 950 71.95 -5.13 -0.76
CA ALA A 950 70.86 -6.06 -1.01
C ALA A 950 71.31 -7.14 -2.00
N GLN A 951 70.98 -8.40 -1.72
CA GLN A 951 71.31 -9.54 -2.57
C GLN A 951 70.05 -10.36 -2.83
N SER A 952 69.84 -10.78 -4.08
CA SER A 952 68.65 -11.52 -4.52
C SER A 952 68.89 -13.01 -4.68
N SER A 953 67.85 -13.81 -4.48
CA SER A 953 67.78 -15.19 -4.96
C SER A 953 67.55 -15.25 -6.48
N ALA A 954 67.64 -16.45 -7.06
CA ALA A 954 66.98 -16.72 -8.33
C ALA A 954 65.44 -16.61 -8.16
N ALA A 955 64.72 -16.44 -9.27
CA ALA A 955 63.26 -16.45 -9.24
C ALA A 955 62.73 -17.81 -8.75
N LEU A 956 61.79 -17.77 -7.81
CA LEU A 956 61.21 -18.95 -7.16
C LEU A 956 60.26 -19.72 -8.10
N GLY A 957 59.81 -19.11 -9.20
CA GLY A 957 58.88 -19.72 -10.16
C GLY A 957 57.42 -19.83 -9.67
N VAL A 958 57.13 -19.31 -8.48
CA VAL A 958 55.81 -19.27 -7.83
C VAL A 958 55.59 -17.91 -7.17
N THR A 959 54.33 -17.51 -6.97
CA THR A 959 53.99 -16.22 -6.35
C THR A 959 54.00 -16.36 -4.82
N PRO A 960 54.78 -15.53 -4.09
CA PRO A 960 54.71 -15.46 -2.62
C PRO A 960 53.35 -14.94 -2.14
N GLN A 961 52.76 -15.58 -1.13
CA GLN A 961 51.48 -15.18 -0.52
C GLN A 961 51.60 -14.73 0.93
N GLY A 962 52.65 -15.14 1.63
CA GLY A 962 52.97 -14.69 3.00
C GLY A 962 54.36 -14.07 3.09
N PHE A 963 54.63 -13.38 4.19
CA PHE A 963 55.94 -12.80 4.49
C PHE A 963 56.95 -13.90 4.89
N PRO A 964 58.25 -13.75 4.56
CA PRO A 964 59.28 -14.69 4.97
C PRO A 964 59.50 -14.67 6.48
N ILE A 965 59.50 -15.82 7.13
CA ILE A 965 59.79 -15.95 8.56
C ILE A 965 61.21 -16.54 8.72
N PRO A 966 62.19 -15.75 9.18
CA PRO A 966 63.55 -16.22 9.43
C PRO A 966 63.66 -16.99 10.75
N ILE A 967 64.37 -18.12 10.73
CA ILE A 967 64.81 -18.88 11.89
C ILE A 967 66.33 -19.04 11.80
N GLU A 968 67.05 -18.56 12.82
CA GLU A 968 68.49 -18.75 12.89
C GLU A 968 68.81 -20.24 13.12
N THR A 969 69.63 -20.81 12.23
CA THR A 969 70.11 -22.20 12.34
C THR A 969 71.53 -22.30 12.86
N ALA A 970 72.34 -21.29 12.56
CA ALA A 970 73.67 -21.05 13.10
C ALA A 970 74.01 -19.57 12.86
N ALA A 971 75.08 -19.07 13.48
CA ALA A 971 75.55 -17.72 13.21
C ALA A 971 75.68 -17.49 11.70
N LEU A 972 75.04 -16.44 11.19
CA LEU A 972 75.01 -16.06 9.77
C LEU A 972 74.24 -17.01 8.82
N ASN A 973 73.48 -17.96 9.38
CA ASN A 973 72.71 -18.96 8.63
C ASN A 973 71.25 -18.90 9.07
N ASP A 974 70.36 -18.55 8.14
CA ASP A 974 68.94 -18.45 8.38
C ASP A 974 68.16 -19.43 7.50
N ASP A 975 67.15 -20.09 8.08
CA ASP A 975 66.11 -20.79 7.32
C ASP A 975 64.88 -19.89 7.23
N LEU A 976 64.45 -19.58 6.00
CA LEU A 976 63.27 -18.76 5.72
C LEU A 976 62.09 -19.64 5.32
N PHE A 977 60.97 -19.44 6.00
CA PHE A 977 59.71 -20.14 5.73
C PHE A 977 58.64 -19.16 5.26
N PHE A 978 57.93 -19.49 4.18
CA PHE A 978 56.83 -18.67 3.68
C PHE A 978 55.85 -19.45 2.81
N SER A 979 54.64 -18.92 2.70
CA SER A 979 53.59 -19.44 1.84
C SER A 979 53.73 -18.93 0.41
N THR A 980 53.46 -19.79 -0.56
CA THR A 980 53.41 -19.50 -2.00
C THR A 980 52.07 -19.93 -2.57
N SER A 981 51.74 -19.56 -3.80
CA SER A 981 50.47 -19.93 -4.45
C SER A 981 50.17 -21.44 -4.50
N THR A 982 51.16 -22.32 -4.34
CA THR A 982 51.01 -23.77 -4.49
C THR A 982 51.46 -24.60 -3.28
N GLY A 983 51.99 -23.96 -2.23
CA GLY A 983 52.49 -24.67 -1.05
C GLY A 983 53.31 -23.81 -0.10
N VAL A 984 53.92 -24.44 0.90
CA VAL A 984 54.86 -23.79 1.82
C VAL A 984 56.28 -24.06 1.36
N SER A 985 57.12 -23.02 1.39
CA SER A 985 58.50 -23.05 0.92
C SER A 985 59.51 -22.78 2.03
N LYS A 986 60.68 -23.42 1.90
CA LYS A 986 61.84 -23.20 2.75
C LYS A 986 63.06 -22.84 1.91
N VAL A 987 63.73 -21.74 2.27
CA VAL A 987 64.98 -21.30 1.65
C VAL A 987 66.03 -21.11 2.73
N HIS A 988 67.15 -21.81 2.61
CA HIS A 988 68.32 -21.61 3.44
C HIS A 988 69.15 -20.44 2.92
N VAL A 989 69.61 -19.58 3.82
CA VAL A 989 70.35 -18.37 3.49
C VAL A 989 71.64 -18.29 4.30
N LEU A 990 72.76 -18.15 3.60
CA LEU A 990 74.08 -17.89 4.19
C LEU A 990 74.60 -16.52 3.74
N TYR A 991 74.97 -15.66 4.68
CA TYR A 991 75.48 -14.31 4.40
C TYR A 991 76.82 -14.00 5.12
N PRO A 992 77.75 -13.24 4.51
CA PRO A 992 79.08 -12.98 5.10
C PRO A 992 79.10 -11.79 6.09
N LEU A 993 80.02 -11.76 7.07
CA LEU A 993 80.07 -10.72 8.12
C LEU A 993 80.48 -9.30 7.65
N ALA A 994 81.56 -9.15 6.88
CA ALA A 994 82.34 -7.89 6.90
C ALA A 994 82.19 -6.97 5.68
N VAL A 995 81.60 -7.43 4.57
CA VAL A 995 81.37 -6.62 3.36
C VAL A 995 80.05 -7.02 2.71
N CYS A 996 79.51 -6.20 1.81
CA CYS A 996 78.41 -6.60 0.95
C CYS A 996 78.87 -7.69 -0.04
N GLY A 997 79.02 -8.90 0.46
CA GLY A 997 79.40 -10.08 -0.30
C GLY A 997 78.19 -10.87 -0.80
N PRO A 998 78.42 -11.86 -1.66
CA PRO A 998 77.35 -12.69 -2.20
C PRO A 998 76.63 -13.45 -1.08
N VAL A 999 75.29 -13.40 -1.11
CA VAL A 999 74.42 -14.20 -0.24
C VAL A 999 74.05 -15.47 -0.99
N THR A 1000 74.19 -16.63 -0.33
CA THR A 1000 73.83 -17.91 -0.94
C THR A 1000 72.40 -18.28 -0.53
N PHE A 1001 71.54 -18.54 -1.52
CA PHE A 1001 70.17 -19.00 -1.33
C PHE A 1001 70.05 -20.45 -1.80
N THR A 1002 69.69 -21.37 -0.90
CA THR A 1002 69.52 -22.80 -1.22
C THR A 1002 68.10 -23.23 -0.91
N VAL A 1003 67.34 -23.64 -1.93
CA VAL A 1003 65.97 -24.14 -1.76
C VAL A 1003 66.02 -25.57 -1.23
N SER A 1004 65.18 -25.89 -0.24
CA SER A 1004 65.01 -27.26 0.28
C SER A 1004 66.31 -27.93 0.77
N PRO A 1005 67.06 -27.30 1.69
CA PRO A 1005 68.27 -27.89 2.25
C PRO A 1005 67.99 -29.23 2.96
N GLY A 1006 68.93 -30.18 2.89
CA GLY A 1006 68.99 -31.29 3.84
C GLY A 1006 67.79 -32.24 3.90
N GLY A 1007 67.10 -32.48 2.78
CA GLY A 1007 65.98 -33.44 2.72
C GLY A 1007 64.61 -32.87 3.11
N TRP A 1008 64.48 -31.55 3.26
CA TRP A 1008 63.19 -30.90 3.52
C TRP A 1008 62.30 -30.88 2.27
N VAL A 1009 61.03 -31.28 2.41
CA VAL A 1009 60.06 -31.36 1.32
C VAL A 1009 59.11 -30.15 1.37
N ASN A 1010 58.91 -29.43 0.26
CA ASN A 1010 57.86 -28.40 0.15
C ASN A 1010 56.47 -29.06 0.22
N PRO A 1011 55.68 -28.90 1.29
CA PRO A 1011 54.35 -29.49 1.32
C PRO A 1011 53.42 -28.74 0.36
N ALA A 1012 52.74 -29.48 -0.50
CA ALA A 1012 51.71 -28.96 -1.37
C ALA A 1012 50.45 -28.64 -0.54
N VAL A 1013 50.09 -27.36 -0.48
CA VAL A 1013 48.92 -26.83 0.23
C VAL A 1013 48.23 -25.87 -0.75
N ALA A 1014 46.92 -26.00 -0.91
CA ALA A 1014 46.19 -25.23 -1.92
C ALA A 1014 45.95 -23.79 -1.46
N ASN A 1015 46.56 -22.79 -2.12
CA ASN A 1015 46.52 -21.37 -1.74
C ASN A 1015 46.66 -21.17 -0.21
N PRO A 1016 47.82 -21.52 0.35
CA PRO A 1016 48.07 -21.41 1.78
C PRO A 1016 48.06 -19.94 2.23
N SER A 1017 47.34 -19.70 3.32
CA SER A 1017 47.38 -18.47 4.14
C SER A 1017 48.80 -18.17 4.67
N ALA A 1018 49.00 -17.03 5.34
CA ALA A 1018 50.27 -16.77 6.03
C ALA A 1018 50.51 -17.81 7.14
N LEU A 1019 51.70 -18.41 7.18
CA LEU A 1019 52.02 -19.44 8.16
C LEU A 1019 52.45 -18.84 9.51
N ILE A 1020 52.32 -19.62 10.57
CA ILE A 1020 52.72 -19.26 11.94
C ILE A 1020 53.48 -20.41 12.60
N PHE A 1021 54.41 -20.09 13.49
CA PHE A 1021 55.16 -21.07 14.29
C PHE A 1021 54.56 -21.22 15.68
N THR A 1022 54.75 -22.35 16.35
CA THR A 1022 54.48 -22.44 17.80
C THR A 1022 55.58 -21.80 18.61
N SER A 1023 55.24 -21.11 19.70
CA SER A 1023 56.24 -20.55 20.61
C SER A 1023 56.88 -21.64 21.50
N PRO A 1024 58.17 -21.50 21.88
CA PRO A 1024 58.79 -22.34 22.89
C PRO A 1024 58.00 -22.33 24.22
N PRO A 1025 57.98 -23.45 24.99
CA PRO A 1025 58.86 -24.63 24.91
C PRO A 1025 58.28 -25.82 24.11
N GLN A 1026 57.19 -25.64 23.37
CA GLN A 1026 56.57 -26.72 22.60
C GLN A 1026 57.48 -27.15 21.44
N ALA A 1027 57.37 -28.41 20.99
CA ALA A 1027 58.05 -28.86 19.78
C ALA A 1027 57.63 -27.93 18.61
N GLU A 1028 58.61 -27.33 17.95
CA GLU A 1028 58.38 -26.28 16.95
C GLU A 1028 57.65 -26.86 15.72
N PHE A 1029 56.40 -26.45 15.51
CA PHE A 1029 55.61 -26.78 14.33
C PHE A 1029 55.13 -25.51 13.62
N MET A 1030 54.99 -25.60 12.30
CA MET A 1030 54.37 -24.58 11.49
C MET A 1030 52.89 -24.90 11.28
N TYR A 1031 52.05 -23.88 11.32
CA TYR A 1031 50.63 -23.97 11.05
C TYR A 1031 50.25 -23.07 9.88
N VAL A 1032 49.48 -23.62 8.95
CA VAL A 1032 49.02 -22.89 7.77
C VAL A 1032 47.60 -23.33 7.41
N ALA A 1033 46.72 -22.37 7.19
CA ALA A 1033 45.38 -22.62 6.69
C ALA A 1033 45.35 -22.64 5.15
N SER A 1034 44.36 -23.32 4.59
CA SER A 1034 44.26 -23.61 3.15
C SER A 1034 42.88 -23.25 2.58
N SER A 1035 42.85 -22.99 1.27
CA SER A 1035 41.61 -22.79 0.50
C SER A 1035 40.75 -24.07 0.36
N ASP A 1036 41.28 -25.23 0.74
CA ASP A 1036 40.56 -26.51 0.73
C ASP A 1036 39.74 -26.78 2.01
N GLY A 1037 39.70 -25.84 2.96
CA GLY A 1037 38.98 -25.99 4.23
C GLY A 1037 39.81 -26.52 5.40
N HIS A 1038 41.09 -26.81 5.22
CA HIS A 1038 41.93 -27.43 6.25
C HIS A 1038 42.90 -26.45 6.91
N LEU A 1039 43.24 -26.77 8.17
CA LEU A 1039 44.42 -26.29 8.88
C LEU A 1039 45.49 -27.38 8.87
N TYR A 1040 46.67 -27.07 8.36
CA TYR A 1040 47.81 -27.98 8.25
C TYR A 1040 48.84 -27.70 9.36
N LYS A 1041 49.38 -28.76 9.93
CA LYS A 1041 50.50 -28.78 10.88
C LYS A 1041 51.71 -29.40 10.19
N ILE A 1042 52.76 -28.61 9.98
CA ILE A 1042 53.94 -28.97 9.19
C ILE A 1042 55.17 -29.02 10.11
N ASN A 1043 55.99 -30.05 9.95
CA ASN A 1043 57.28 -30.15 10.63
C ASN A 1043 58.31 -29.21 9.94
N PRO A 1044 58.90 -28.21 10.64
CA PRO A 1044 59.83 -27.26 10.03
C PRO A 1044 61.19 -27.88 9.64
N THR A 1045 61.58 -29.00 10.25
CA THR A 1045 62.82 -29.71 9.94
C THR A 1045 62.72 -30.54 8.66
N THR A 1046 61.60 -31.24 8.45
CA THR A 1046 61.44 -32.18 7.31
C THR A 1046 60.47 -31.71 6.23
N GLY A 1047 59.59 -30.76 6.53
CA GLY A 1047 58.53 -30.30 5.64
C GLY A 1047 57.35 -31.26 5.55
N ALA A 1048 57.36 -32.35 6.33
CA ALA A 1048 56.27 -33.31 6.35
C ALA A 1048 55.00 -32.71 6.96
N ASN A 1049 53.86 -32.99 6.32
CA ASN A 1049 52.55 -32.76 6.91
C ASN A 1049 52.35 -33.73 8.09
N ALA A 1050 52.53 -33.22 9.30
CA ALA A 1050 52.44 -34.01 10.53
C ALA A 1050 50.99 -34.28 10.93
N ALA A 1051 50.08 -33.36 10.61
CA ALA A 1051 48.64 -33.51 10.75
C ALA A 1051 47.90 -32.45 9.91
N ASN A 1052 46.69 -32.76 9.48
CA ASN A 1052 45.77 -31.77 8.92
C ASN A 1052 44.39 -31.95 9.53
N ARG A 1053 43.62 -30.87 9.57
CA ARG A 1053 42.30 -30.84 10.17
C ARG A 1053 41.32 -30.08 9.28
N LEU A 1054 40.24 -30.74 8.88
CA LEU A 1054 39.12 -30.09 8.22
C LEU A 1054 38.38 -29.17 9.20
N ILE A 1055 38.38 -27.87 8.93
CA ILE A 1055 37.64 -26.86 9.71
C ILE A 1055 36.26 -26.63 9.10
N ASN A 1056 36.20 -26.43 7.78
CA ASN A 1056 34.95 -26.24 7.05
C ASN A 1056 35.10 -26.67 5.58
N ALA A 1057 34.32 -27.67 5.15
CA ALA A 1057 34.42 -28.22 3.80
C ALA A 1057 34.02 -27.20 2.73
N GLY A 1058 34.90 -26.97 1.75
CA GLY A 1058 34.63 -26.08 0.63
C GLY A 1058 34.74 -24.58 0.95
N ALA A 1059 35.22 -24.21 2.13
CA ALA A 1059 35.47 -22.82 2.52
C ALA A 1059 36.98 -22.53 2.59
N THR A 1060 37.38 -21.30 2.23
CA THR A 1060 38.75 -20.82 2.48
C THR A 1060 38.92 -20.47 3.94
N ILE A 1061 39.95 -21.02 4.59
CA ILE A 1061 40.29 -20.71 5.97
C ILE A 1061 41.38 -19.63 5.98
N GLY A 1062 41.14 -18.53 6.72
CA GLY A 1062 42.07 -17.40 6.84
C GLY A 1062 43.29 -17.69 7.72
N ASP A 1063 44.18 -16.70 7.86
CA ASP A 1063 45.46 -16.89 8.56
C ASP A 1063 45.29 -17.38 10.01
N PRO A 1064 46.03 -18.41 10.44
CA PRO A 1064 46.10 -18.77 11.85
C PRO A 1064 46.77 -17.66 12.70
N SER A 1065 46.47 -17.67 13.99
CA SER A 1065 47.09 -16.78 14.99
C SER A 1065 47.48 -17.58 16.23
N PHE A 1066 48.35 -16.96 17.06
CA PHE A 1066 48.80 -17.51 18.34
C PHE A 1066 47.65 -17.60 19.34
#